data_AF-A0A420DZ39-F1
#
_entry.id   AF-A0A420DZ39-F1
#
_cell.length_a   1.000
_cell.length_b   1.000
_cell.length_c   1.000
_cell.angle_alpha   90.00
_cell.angle_beta   90.00
_cell.angle_gamma   90.00
#
_symmetry.space_group_name_H-M   'P 1'
#
loop_
_entity.id
_entity.type
_entity.pdbx_description
1 polymer ?
#
loop_
_entity_poly.entity_id
_entity_poly.type
_entity_poly.pdbx_seq_one_letter_code
_entity_poly.pdbx_strand_id
1 'polypeptide(L)'
;MSQELYFNIITFDLPDKPITFYLSKEKIGNAQKLYKTKFPTNIEDLFPGIKEENPDFIYTSFIYEKEGYLPLKLNLKEQPTDLIKHYYNWRIKKFFKSIKKLVGQNFVNDNQIWIGNRSYQNKSFAQYYKFTVKVQIKEVSEYGELVISYDGMAKVFKKPISEIIKHTSTTNLNKVVYKMRLLKYHKEKEFIDDNTMAYAILNNDLRTAFNIQPEPKDDSNKYISYKHKIDKFIQHFILSEEFKKVIPVNNDDYLPVEINRIGEVADESNDLVFQNGVGRNPKIDFKNLKPLNPCQLDNVHFFFIYHTSYAKEVEALQKLLEDGTSWYKGLNIYAGVLAHFDNNVNIIFDDLENPLPQISQGIKDFKSDPNINYVAIYLSPFNKHEPNLEKKLVYYKVKEQLLYKRIISQVIEFDRFRRNQHKFIYDLTNISLALLAKLDGTPWQLNVKPKNELVIGVGAFKNTEENIRYVASAFSFKNNGRFNEFHYFSKSDVKQLGGALSDAIYQYVPTNQIPEKIVIHFYKDMKDEEIQPVLEMMDKLQLPCPLFVLNINKTKSQDIIAFDQNWNGELIPMSGTYINIGPKGEYKYLLFNNLRYNNTVKYPSHSSYSFPIKLKISSPTPEALNDSKMIRKLIEQVYQFSRLYWKSLRQQNVPITIKYPEMVAEIAPRFESKEIPPFGQETLWFL
;
A
#
# COMPACT_ATOMS: atom_id res chain seq x y z
N MET A 1 8.01 -29.57 1.55
CA MET A 1 9.40 -29.19 1.87
C MET A 1 9.33 -28.20 3.00
N SER A 2 10.16 -28.34 4.04
CA SER A 2 10.26 -27.33 5.10
C SER A 2 10.85 -26.03 4.54
N GLN A 3 10.26 -24.89 4.90
CA GLN A 3 10.73 -23.57 4.47
C GLN A 3 12.07 -23.25 5.18
N GLU A 4 13.00 -22.63 4.47
CA GLU A 4 14.25 -22.09 5.04
C GLU A 4 14.22 -20.56 4.94
N LEU A 5 13.67 -19.93 5.98
CA LEU A 5 13.36 -18.50 5.97
C LEU A 5 14.50 -17.66 6.53
N TYR A 6 14.86 -16.59 5.80
CA TYR A 6 15.91 -15.65 6.17
C TYR A 6 15.44 -14.21 6.04
N PHE A 7 15.69 -13.39 7.06
CA PHE A 7 15.48 -11.95 6.99
C PHE A 7 16.58 -11.25 6.19
N ASN A 8 16.27 -10.15 5.52
CA ASN A 8 17.25 -9.24 4.92
C ASN A 8 18.04 -8.42 5.97
N ILE A 9 18.59 -9.10 6.97
CA ILE A 9 19.26 -8.52 8.14
C ILE A 9 20.69 -9.06 8.26
N ILE A 10 21.62 -8.15 8.55
CA ILE A 10 22.99 -8.42 8.98
C ILE A 10 23.10 -7.95 10.44
N THR A 11 23.64 -8.77 11.33
CA THR A 11 23.77 -8.48 12.75
C THR A 11 25.15 -7.92 13.10
N PHE A 12 25.22 -7.20 14.22
CA PHE A 12 26.47 -6.64 14.73
C PHE A 12 26.48 -6.60 16.26
N ASP A 13 27.68 -6.62 16.83
CA ASP A 13 27.86 -6.57 18.28
C ASP A 13 27.78 -5.14 18.82
N LEU A 14 27.06 -4.97 19.94
CA LEU A 14 27.21 -3.77 20.75
C LEU A 14 28.48 -3.90 21.58
N PRO A 15 29.34 -2.86 21.63
CA PRO A 15 30.62 -2.95 22.33
C PRO A 15 30.42 -3.22 23.82
N ASP A 16 31.19 -4.17 24.37
CA ASP A 16 31.23 -4.45 25.81
C ASP A 16 32.00 -3.40 26.61
N LYS A 17 32.98 -2.75 25.95
CA LYS A 17 33.78 -1.71 26.58
C LYS A 17 33.05 -0.36 26.52
N PRO A 18 33.10 0.44 27.60
CA PRO A 18 32.54 1.78 27.58
C PRO A 18 33.13 2.63 26.45
N ILE A 19 32.29 3.44 25.83
CA ILE A 19 32.70 4.42 24.82
C ILE A 19 32.52 5.83 25.35
N THR A 20 33.42 6.74 24.98
CA THR A 20 33.31 8.14 25.39
C THR A 20 32.51 8.94 24.36
N PHE A 21 31.42 9.55 24.80
CA PHE A 21 30.71 10.58 24.05
C PHE A 21 31.10 11.96 24.55
N TYR A 22 31.23 12.91 23.64
CA TYR A 22 31.50 14.31 23.94
C TYR A 22 30.20 15.10 23.79
N LEU A 23 29.78 15.79 24.85
CA LEU A 23 28.45 16.40 25.00
C LEU A 23 28.56 17.88 25.44
N SER A 24 27.59 18.71 25.04
CA SER A 24 27.51 20.11 25.44
C SER A 24 26.05 20.57 25.53
N LYS A 25 25.74 21.51 26.43
CA LYS A 25 24.42 22.18 26.49
C LYS A 25 24.25 23.17 25.32
N GLU A 26 25.35 23.68 24.76
CA GLU A 26 25.33 24.67 23.69
C GLU A 26 25.83 24.11 22.35
N LYS A 27 25.28 24.65 21.25
CA LYS A 27 25.69 24.23 19.90
C LYS A 27 26.96 24.94 19.48
N ILE A 28 28.10 24.31 19.74
CA ILE A 28 29.39 24.79 19.21
C ILE A 28 29.69 24.07 17.89
N GLY A 29 29.84 24.82 16.79
CA GLY A 29 30.18 24.34 15.44
C GLY A 29 29.25 23.24 14.88
N ASN A 30 29.81 22.35 14.05
CA ASN A 30 29.07 21.18 13.53
C ASN A 30 28.88 20.12 14.61
N ALA A 31 27.64 19.90 15.04
CA ALA A 31 27.28 18.95 16.09
C ALA A 31 25.93 18.30 15.83
N GLN A 32 25.70 17.14 16.44
CA GLN A 32 24.43 16.42 16.40
C GLN A 32 23.56 16.87 17.57
N LYS A 33 22.25 16.99 17.34
CA LYS A 33 21.27 17.41 18.34
C LYS A 33 20.64 16.17 18.98
N LEU A 34 20.73 16.02 20.29
CA LEU A 34 20.05 14.96 21.04
C LEU A 34 18.80 15.54 21.69
N TYR A 35 17.64 14.93 21.45
CA TYR A 35 16.41 15.27 22.17
C TYR A 35 16.39 14.56 23.53
N LYS A 36 15.68 15.10 24.51
CA LYS A 36 15.63 14.57 25.89
C LYS A 36 15.34 13.09 26.02
N THR A 37 14.50 12.52 25.16
CA THR A 37 14.22 11.07 25.13
C THR A 37 15.43 10.21 24.77
N LYS A 38 16.51 10.82 24.26
CA LYS A 38 17.76 10.18 23.86
C LYS A 38 18.92 10.56 24.74
N PHE A 39 18.69 11.21 25.87
CA PHE A 39 19.78 11.54 26.78
C PHE A 39 20.39 10.24 27.34
N PRO A 40 21.72 10.20 27.51
CA PRO A 40 22.36 9.10 28.24
C PRO A 40 21.72 8.91 29.62
N THR A 41 21.64 7.66 30.09
CA THR A 41 21.04 7.36 31.41
C THR A 41 21.78 8.05 32.55
N ASN A 42 23.09 8.20 32.41
CA ASN A 42 23.99 8.85 33.36
C ASN A 42 24.34 10.31 32.96
N ILE A 43 23.45 11.01 32.25
CA ILE A 43 23.69 12.39 31.83
C ILE A 43 23.87 13.38 33.00
N GLU A 44 23.29 13.08 34.16
CA GLU A 44 23.42 13.87 35.40
C GLU A 44 24.86 13.96 35.91
N ASP A 45 25.68 12.93 35.63
CA ASP A 45 27.10 12.93 36.01
C ASP A 45 27.86 14.07 35.31
N LEU A 46 27.41 14.44 34.11
CA LEU A 46 28.02 15.50 33.31
C LEU A 46 27.35 16.87 33.52
N PHE A 47 26.03 16.87 33.63
CA PHE A 47 25.21 18.05 33.78
C PHE A 47 24.26 17.89 34.98
N PRO A 48 24.73 18.09 36.22
CA PRO A 48 23.87 18.00 37.39
C PRO A 48 22.69 18.96 37.30
N GLY A 49 21.48 18.46 37.57
CA GLY A 49 20.25 19.26 37.54
C GLY A 49 19.57 19.29 36.16
N ILE A 50 20.07 18.54 35.17
CA ILE A 50 19.57 18.63 33.80
C ILE A 50 18.16 18.05 33.66
N LYS A 51 17.77 17.08 34.47
CA LYS A 51 16.39 16.58 34.50
C LYS A 51 15.41 17.63 35.01
N GLU A 52 15.80 18.44 35.98
CA GLU A 52 15.00 19.56 36.50
C GLU A 52 14.95 20.73 35.53
N GLU A 53 16.09 21.10 34.94
CA GLU A 53 16.16 22.11 33.86
C GLU A 53 15.30 21.71 32.65
N ASN A 54 15.13 20.39 32.44
CA ASN A 54 14.32 19.77 31.38
C ASN A 54 14.55 20.41 29.99
N PRO A 55 15.81 20.61 29.55
CA PRO A 55 16.05 21.16 28.25
C PRO A 55 15.55 20.18 27.19
N ASP A 56 14.89 20.69 26.16
CA ASP A 56 14.45 19.83 25.07
C ASP A 56 15.64 19.15 24.37
N PHE A 57 16.81 19.78 24.38
CA PHE A 57 17.96 19.29 23.63
C PHE A 57 19.32 19.58 24.27
N ILE A 58 20.26 18.67 23.99
CA ILE A 58 21.71 18.88 24.12
C ILE A 58 22.40 18.58 22.80
N TYR A 59 23.71 18.80 22.74
CA TYR A 59 24.51 18.59 21.54
C TYR A 59 25.61 17.56 21.79
N THR A 60 25.97 16.81 20.74
CA THR A 60 27.07 15.84 20.80
C THR A 60 27.89 15.81 19.52
N SER A 61 29.20 15.62 19.65
CA SER A 61 30.08 15.18 18.56
C SER A 61 30.28 13.66 18.54
N PHE A 62 29.47 12.93 19.34
CA PHE A 62 29.61 11.52 19.64
C PHE A 62 31.04 11.21 20.09
N ILE A 63 31.74 10.34 19.37
CA ILE A 63 33.08 9.86 19.75
C ILE A 63 34.23 10.79 19.35
N TYR A 64 33.94 11.95 18.76
CA TYR A 64 34.99 12.90 18.39
C TYR A 64 35.14 13.95 19.46
N GLU A 65 36.34 14.03 20.01
CA GLU A 65 36.73 15.13 20.88
C GLU A 65 36.56 16.46 20.18
N LYS A 66 36.02 17.43 20.92
CA LYS A 66 35.72 18.74 20.39
C LYS A 66 35.79 19.75 21.52
N GLU A 67 36.47 20.86 21.26
CA GLU A 67 36.56 21.97 22.19
C GLU A 67 35.16 22.46 22.60
N GLY A 68 34.96 22.66 23.90
CA GLY A 68 33.67 23.02 24.49
C GLY A 68 32.67 21.87 24.66
N TYR A 69 33.06 20.62 24.35
CA TYR A 69 32.28 19.42 24.67
C TYR A 69 32.99 18.62 25.77
N LEU A 70 32.22 18.19 26.75
CA LEU A 70 32.72 17.44 27.90
C LEU A 70 32.57 15.92 27.64
N PRO A 71 33.57 15.11 28.03
CA PRO A 71 33.54 13.66 27.83
C PRO A 71 32.63 12.96 28.86
N LEU A 72 31.86 11.97 28.41
CA LEU A 72 31.03 11.09 29.22
C LEU A 72 31.23 9.64 28.76
N LYS A 73 31.65 8.75 29.67
CA LYS A 73 31.81 7.33 29.39
C LYS A 73 30.45 6.63 29.48
N LEU A 74 30.12 5.82 28.48
CA LEU A 74 28.84 5.15 28.33
C LEU A 74 29.03 3.66 28.05
N ASN A 75 28.37 2.79 28.83
CA ASN A 75 28.12 1.42 28.41
C ASN A 75 26.91 1.40 27.47
N LEU A 76 27.13 1.18 26.17
CA LEU A 76 26.05 1.25 25.17
C LEU A 76 24.91 0.27 25.43
N LYS A 77 25.15 -0.88 26.05
CA LYS A 77 24.11 -1.89 26.32
C LYS A 77 23.10 -1.42 27.38
N GLU A 78 23.45 -0.40 28.17
CA GLU A 78 22.63 0.18 29.25
C GLU A 78 21.96 1.50 28.83
N GLN A 79 22.17 1.95 27.59
CA GLN A 79 21.65 3.23 27.10
C GLN A 79 20.30 3.08 26.40
N PRO A 80 19.52 4.18 26.27
CA PRO A 80 18.24 4.13 25.56
C PRO A 80 18.44 3.73 24.09
N THR A 81 17.61 2.82 23.59
CA THR A 81 17.68 2.30 22.21
C THR A 81 17.71 3.41 21.16
N ASP A 82 16.98 4.51 21.37
CA ASP A 82 16.96 5.64 20.44
C ASP A 82 18.28 6.41 20.38
N LEU A 83 19.05 6.46 21.47
CA LEU A 83 20.41 7.02 21.49
C LEU A 83 21.34 6.12 20.68
N ILE A 84 21.28 4.81 20.90
CA ILE A 84 22.09 3.80 20.19
C ILE A 84 21.81 3.89 18.68
N LYS A 85 20.53 3.87 18.29
CA LYS A 85 20.10 4.04 16.89
C LYS A 85 20.61 5.35 16.29
N HIS A 86 20.56 6.46 17.03
CA HIS A 86 21.06 7.74 16.54
C HIS A 86 22.58 7.72 16.30
N TYR A 87 23.35 7.16 17.23
CA TYR A 87 24.79 7.01 17.10
C TYR A 87 25.19 6.19 15.88
N TYR A 88 24.60 5.00 15.70
CA TYR A 88 24.94 4.14 14.55
C TYR A 88 24.45 4.72 13.22
N ASN A 89 23.29 5.37 13.18
CA ASN A 89 22.86 6.07 11.97
C ASN A 89 23.86 7.16 11.56
N TRP A 90 24.41 7.90 12.53
CA TRP A 90 25.46 8.87 12.27
C TRP A 90 26.77 8.21 11.80
N ARG A 91 27.19 7.08 12.40
CA ARG A 91 28.37 6.30 11.98
C ARG A 91 28.26 5.85 10.52
N ILE A 92 27.13 5.24 10.14
CA ILE A 92 26.84 4.77 8.77
C ILE A 92 26.89 5.94 7.79
N LYS A 93 26.20 7.03 8.10
CA LYS A 93 26.20 8.24 7.26
C LYS A 93 27.60 8.79 7.06
N LYS A 94 28.42 8.82 8.12
CA LYS A 94 29.80 9.32 8.05
C LYS A 94 30.68 8.42 7.18
N PHE A 95 30.59 7.09 7.35
CA PHE A 95 31.33 6.12 6.54
C PHE A 95 31.01 6.24 5.04
N PHE A 96 29.74 6.18 4.65
CA PHE A 96 29.38 6.24 3.23
C PHE A 96 29.75 7.59 2.59
N LYS A 97 29.72 8.68 3.36
CA LYS A 97 30.24 9.97 2.90
C LYS A 97 31.76 9.99 2.71
N SER A 98 32.54 9.36 3.60
CA SER A 98 34.01 9.33 3.48
C SER A 98 34.47 8.55 2.25
N ILE A 99 33.72 7.53 1.83
CA ILE A 99 33.96 6.80 0.57
C ILE A 99 33.20 7.40 -0.64
N LYS A 100 32.85 8.69 -0.56
CA LYS A 100 32.23 9.48 -1.64
C LYS A 100 30.96 8.85 -2.22
N LYS A 101 30.06 8.31 -1.37
CA LYS A 101 28.70 7.93 -1.79
C LYS A 101 27.70 9.02 -1.44
N LEU A 102 26.65 9.09 -2.24
CA LEU A 102 25.50 9.94 -1.97
C LEU A 102 24.69 9.31 -0.83
N VAL A 103 24.46 10.08 0.23
CA VAL A 103 23.69 9.63 1.41
C VAL A 103 22.55 10.61 1.65
N GLY A 104 21.34 10.09 1.56
CA GLY A 104 20.10 10.78 1.89
C GLY A 104 19.38 10.11 3.06
N GLN A 105 18.11 10.47 3.21
CA GLN A 105 17.20 9.87 4.18
C GLN A 105 15.91 9.45 3.49
N ASN A 106 15.36 8.31 3.90
CA ASN A 106 14.02 7.90 3.48
C ASN A 106 12.94 8.70 4.25
N PHE A 107 11.66 8.36 4.08
CA PHE A 107 10.56 9.12 4.71
C PHE A 107 10.47 8.97 6.23
N VAL A 108 11.05 7.91 6.81
CA VAL A 108 11.16 7.68 8.26
C VAL A 108 12.55 8.05 8.81
N ASN A 109 13.37 8.72 8.00
CA ASN A 109 14.71 9.20 8.32
C ASN A 109 15.81 8.14 8.46
N ASP A 110 15.61 6.90 7.97
CA ASP A 110 16.71 5.94 7.85
C ASP A 110 17.71 6.36 6.78
N ASN A 111 18.96 5.91 6.93
CA ASN A 111 20.00 6.17 5.95
C ASN A 111 19.66 5.52 4.61
N GLN A 112 19.67 6.33 3.54
CA GLN A 112 19.49 5.87 2.17
C GLN A 112 20.75 6.16 1.36
N ILE A 113 21.42 5.11 0.90
CA ILE A 113 22.72 5.13 0.22
C ILE A 113 22.48 4.94 -1.28
N TRP A 114 23.04 5.83 -2.09
CA TRP A 114 22.85 5.85 -3.53
C TRP A 114 24.12 5.40 -4.25
N ILE A 115 24.04 4.29 -4.96
CA ILE A 115 25.14 3.66 -5.69
C ILE A 115 24.92 3.84 -7.18
N GLY A 116 25.87 4.46 -7.87
CA GLY A 116 25.77 4.69 -9.32
C GLY A 116 25.69 3.40 -10.11
N ASN A 117 24.67 3.27 -10.97
CA ASN A 117 24.54 2.15 -11.88
C ASN A 117 25.40 2.40 -13.14
N ARG A 118 26.62 1.85 -13.15
CA ARG A 118 27.56 2.02 -14.27
C ARG A 118 27.14 1.31 -15.56
N SER A 119 26.26 0.30 -15.48
CA SER A 119 25.77 -0.37 -16.69
C SER A 119 24.67 0.41 -17.41
N TYR A 120 24.06 1.40 -16.75
CA TYR A 120 23.02 2.23 -17.35
C TYR A 120 23.64 3.30 -18.26
N GLN A 121 23.48 3.09 -19.58
CA GLN A 121 23.95 4.02 -20.61
C GLN A 121 22.78 4.87 -21.12
N ASN A 122 22.79 6.15 -20.80
CA ASN A 122 21.80 7.11 -21.30
C ASN A 122 22.44 8.49 -21.47
N LYS A 123 22.10 9.21 -22.56
CA LYS A 123 22.69 10.53 -22.85
C LYS A 123 22.23 11.62 -21.87
N SER A 124 21.01 11.52 -21.37
CA SER A 124 20.38 12.56 -20.54
C SER A 124 20.49 12.29 -19.04
N PHE A 125 20.61 11.02 -18.63
CA PHE A 125 20.50 10.61 -17.23
C PHE A 125 21.67 9.76 -16.76
N ALA A 126 22.14 10.03 -15.55
CA ALA A 126 22.81 9.05 -14.70
C ALA A 126 21.76 8.32 -13.86
N GLN A 127 21.97 7.03 -13.59
CA GLN A 127 21.07 6.23 -12.75
C GLN A 127 21.79 5.79 -11.48
N TYR A 128 21.06 5.81 -10.37
CA TYR A 128 21.53 5.35 -9.06
C TYR A 128 20.58 4.31 -8.51
N TYR A 129 21.12 3.19 -8.03
CA TYR A 129 20.42 2.28 -7.14
C TYR A 129 20.37 2.87 -5.73
N LYS A 130 19.21 2.83 -5.09
CA LYS A 130 19.02 3.30 -3.73
C LYS A 130 18.90 2.12 -2.80
N PHE A 131 19.64 2.14 -1.70
CA PHE A 131 19.59 1.13 -0.66
C PHE A 131 19.32 1.79 0.68
N THR A 132 18.40 1.26 1.48
CA THR A 132 18.25 1.67 2.87
C THR A 132 19.08 0.75 3.76
N VAL A 133 19.80 1.36 4.71
CA VAL A 133 20.49 0.68 5.80
C VAL A 133 19.87 1.18 7.10
N LYS A 134 18.91 0.42 7.62
CA LYS A 134 18.14 0.76 8.82
C LYS A 134 18.76 0.07 10.02
N VAL A 135 18.92 0.81 11.12
CA VAL A 135 19.43 0.29 12.39
C VAL A 135 18.26 -0.09 13.29
N GLN A 136 18.23 -1.36 13.69
CA GLN A 136 17.36 -1.90 14.74
C GLN A 136 18.24 -2.48 15.86
N ILE A 137 17.67 -2.59 17.06
CA ILE A 137 18.39 -3.11 18.23
C ILE A 137 17.47 -4.11 18.89
N LYS A 138 17.88 -5.37 18.86
CA LYS A 138 17.17 -6.50 19.48
C LYS A 138 15.69 -6.59 19.11
N GLU A 139 15.32 -6.33 17.86
CA GLU A 139 13.92 -6.43 17.42
C GLU A 139 13.58 -7.88 17.06
N VAL A 140 14.49 -8.59 16.38
CA VAL A 140 14.30 -9.99 15.95
C VAL A 140 15.43 -10.95 16.33
N SER A 141 16.48 -10.44 16.98
CA SER A 141 17.64 -11.18 17.51
C SER A 141 18.10 -10.58 18.85
N GLU A 142 19.20 -11.10 19.42
CA GLU A 142 19.85 -10.51 20.61
C GLU A 142 20.92 -9.45 20.28
N TYR A 143 21.09 -9.12 19.00
CA TYR A 143 22.17 -8.27 18.51
C TYR A 143 21.68 -6.86 18.09
N GLY A 144 22.64 -6.02 17.71
CA GLY A 144 22.33 -4.90 16.82
C GLY A 144 22.03 -5.44 15.42
N GLU A 145 21.11 -4.80 14.71
CA GLU A 145 20.58 -5.29 13.44
C GLU A 145 20.66 -4.20 12.37
N LEU A 146 21.17 -4.57 11.19
CA LEU A 146 21.14 -3.76 9.97
C LEU A 146 20.14 -4.39 9.00
N VAL A 147 18.94 -3.81 8.91
CA VAL A 147 17.98 -4.18 7.85
C VAL A 147 18.43 -3.50 6.57
N ILE A 148 18.68 -4.30 5.53
CA ILE A 148 19.18 -3.80 4.25
C ILE A 148 18.14 -4.04 3.19
N SER A 149 17.73 -2.96 2.53
CA SER A 149 16.62 -2.98 1.58
C SER A 149 16.95 -2.21 0.32
N TYR A 150 16.36 -2.62 -0.81
CA TYR A 150 16.51 -1.94 -2.09
C TYR A 150 15.30 -1.05 -2.41
N ASP A 151 15.53 0.25 -2.48
CA ASP A 151 14.52 1.30 -2.55
C ASP A 151 14.16 1.70 -3.99
N GLY A 152 14.62 0.92 -4.96
CA GLY A 152 14.47 1.22 -6.38
C GLY A 152 15.58 2.13 -6.90
N MET A 153 15.28 2.82 -8.00
CA MET A 153 16.25 3.64 -8.74
C MET A 153 15.91 5.12 -8.65
N ALA A 154 16.92 5.97 -8.83
CA ALA A 154 16.77 7.38 -9.12
C ALA A 154 17.49 7.72 -10.42
N LYS A 155 16.92 8.63 -11.21
CA LYS A 155 17.57 9.21 -12.38
C LYS A 155 17.95 10.65 -12.05
N VAL A 156 19.20 11.02 -12.33
CA VAL A 156 19.73 12.36 -12.15
C VAL A 156 20.10 12.88 -13.52
N PHE A 157 19.66 14.08 -13.87
CA PHE A 157 20.04 14.70 -15.14
C PHE A 157 21.55 14.89 -15.20
N LYS A 158 22.15 14.60 -16.37
CA LYS A 158 23.57 14.88 -16.62
C LYS A 158 23.83 16.36 -16.91
N LYS A 159 22.80 17.08 -17.34
CA LYS A 159 22.83 18.54 -17.51
C LYS A 159 22.59 19.23 -16.17
N PRO A 160 23.29 20.34 -15.89
CA PRO A 160 23.08 21.10 -14.67
C PRO A 160 21.74 21.81 -14.67
N ILE A 161 21.25 22.20 -13.49
CA ILE A 161 19.97 22.88 -13.36
C ILE A 161 19.95 24.23 -14.10
N SER A 162 21.09 24.91 -14.25
CA SER A 162 21.23 26.14 -15.06
C SER A 162 20.86 25.93 -16.54
N GLU A 163 20.96 24.71 -17.07
CA GLU A 163 20.49 24.38 -18.41
C GLU A 163 19.05 23.86 -18.42
N ILE A 164 18.69 23.03 -17.44
CA ILE A 164 17.36 22.42 -17.35
C ILE A 164 16.27 23.50 -17.29
N ILE A 165 16.49 24.55 -16.49
CA ILE A 165 15.50 25.62 -16.27
C ILE A 165 15.21 26.47 -17.52
N LYS A 166 16.04 26.36 -18.58
CA LYS A 166 15.74 27.02 -19.87
C LYS A 166 14.52 26.42 -20.56
N HIS A 167 14.10 25.23 -20.14
CA HIS A 167 13.00 24.46 -20.75
C HIS A 167 11.88 24.12 -19.75
N THR A 168 12.02 24.49 -18.47
CA THR A 168 10.99 24.26 -17.44
C THR A 168 11.11 25.28 -16.31
N SER A 169 10.01 25.55 -15.62
CA SER A 169 10.02 26.36 -14.41
C SER A 169 10.85 25.71 -13.29
N THR A 170 11.49 26.54 -12.46
CA THR A 170 12.19 26.10 -11.25
C THR A 170 11.25 25.50 -10.20
N THR A 171 9.94 25.77 -10.27
CA THR A 171 8.92 25.14 -9.40
C THR A 171 8.83 23.63 -9.57
N ASN A 172 9.29 23.10 -10.70
CA ASN A 172 9.30 21.66 -10.97
C ASN A 172 10.54 20.97 -10.35
N LEU A 173 11.47 21.72 -9.73
CA LEU A 173 12.66 21.19 -9.09
C LEU A 173 12.38 20.81 -7.62
N ASN A 174 12.31 19.52 -7.32
CA ASN A 174 12.12 19.04 -5.95
C ASN A 174 13.44 18.80 -5.21
N LYS A 175 14.30 17.93 -5.75
CA LYS A 175 15.61 17.58 -5.18
C LYS A 175 16.70 17.70 -6.23
N VAL A 176 17.90 18.07 -5.76
CA VAL A 176 19.10 18.16 -6.59
C VAL A 176 20.26 17.43 -5.93
N VAL A 177 21.21 16.99 -6.76
CA VAL A 177 22.54 16.56 -6.33
C VAL A 177 23.48 17.75 -6.49
N TYR A 178 24.15 18.15 -5.40
CA TYR A 178 25.12 19.23 -5.39
C TYR A 178 26.32 18.90 -4.52
N LYS A 179 27.56 18.97 -5.05
CA LYS A 179 28.80 18.65 -4.32
C LYS A 179 28.69 17.35 -3.46
N MET A 180 28.17 16.28 -4.05
CA MET A 180 27.91 14.97 -3.39
C MET A 180 26.91 15.01 -2.22
N ARG A 181 25.99 15.98 -2.21
CA ARG A 181 24.88 16.09 -1.27
C ARG A 181 23.56 16.01 -2.00
N LEU A 182 22.57 15.38 -1.37
CA LEU A 182 21.18 15.42 -1.78
C LEU A 182 20.50 16.56 -1.05
N LEU A 183 19.99 17.55 -1.78
CA LEU A 183 19.37 18.75 -1.24
C LEU A 183 17.94 18.90 -1.77
N LYS A 184 17.02 19.36 -0.93
CA LYS A 184 15.69 19.81 -1.33
C LYS A 184 15.82 21.22 -1.89
N TYR A 185 15.64 21.37 -3.20
CA TYR A 185 15.99 22.61 -3.91
C TYR A 185 15.36 23.86 -3.29
N HIS A 186 14.07 23.84 -2.95
CA HIS A 186 13.37 25.00 -2.37
C HIS A 186 13.62 25.22 -0.87
N LYS A 187 14.11 24.21 -0.14
CA LYS A 187 14.31 24.30 1.33
C LYS A 187 15.76 24.46 1.75
N GLU A 188 16.69 24.17 0.85
CA GLU A 188 18.13 24.08 1.11
C GLU A 188 18.90 24.84 0.01
N LYS A 189 18.27 25.86 -0.60
CA LYS A 189 18.82 26.64 -1.71
C LYS A 189 20.07 27.41 -1.29
N GLU A 190 20.12 27.84 -0.04
CA GLU A 190 21.25 28.54 0.58
C GLU A 190 22.54 27.72 0.58
N PHE A 191 22.45 26.38 0.44
CA PHE A 191 23.61 25.50 0.32
C PHE A 191 24.07 25.29 -1.13
N ILE A 192 23.43 25.93 -2.11
CA ILE A 192 23.75 25.87 -3.54
C ILE A 192 24.31 27.23 -3.94
N ASP A 193 25.63 27.37 -3.83
CA ASP A 193 26.38 28.57 -4.24
C ASP A 193 26.62 28.64 -5.77
N ASP A 194 26.53 27.51 -6.48
CA ASP A 194 26.73 27.44 -7.93
C ASP A 194 25.73 26.49 -8.61
N ASN A 195 24.79 27.08 -9.36
CA ASN A 195 23.75 26.33 -10.09
C ASN A 195 24.30 25.56 -11.31
N THR A 196 25.51 25.84 -11.78
CA THR A 196 26.15 25.11 -12.89
C THR A 196 26.71 23.75 -12.46
N MET A 197 26.79 23.52 -11.15
CA MET A 197 27.32 22.30 -10.54
C MET A 197 26.24 21.50 -9.79
N ALA A 198 24.97 21.92 -9.89
CA ALA A 198 23.81 21.24 -9.30
C ALA A 198 23.02 20.51 -10.38
N TYR A 199 22.57 19.29 -10.08
CA TYR A 199 21.91 18.40 -11.05
C TYR A 199 20.54 17.94 -10.53
N ALA A 200 19.49 18.13 -11.33
CA ALA A 200 18.14 17.76 -10.91
C ALA A 200 17.93 16.25 -10.82
N ILE A 201 17.18 15.82 -9.81
CA ILE A 201 16.68 14.46 -9.68
C ILE A 201 15.32 14.38 -10.37
N LEU A 202 15.17 13.47 -11.33
CA LEU A 202 13.93 13.28 -12.09
C LEU A 202 12.76 12.96 -11.15
N ASN A 203 11.71 13.77 -11.23
CA ASN A 203 10.45 13.63 -10.50
C ASN A 203 9.26 13.69 -11.50
N ASN A 204 8.01 13.57 -11.03
CA ASN A 204 6.85 13.59 -11.91
C ASN A 204 6.69 14.92 -12.66
N ASP A 205 6.85 16.06 -11.99
CA ASP A 205 6.74 17.39 -12.62
C ASP A 205 7.76 17.56 -13.76
N LEU A 206 9.00 17.10 -13.54
CA LEU A 206 10.04 17.08 -14.58
C LEU A 206 9.76 16.05 -15.66
N ARG A 207 9.14 14.90 -15.36
CA ARG A 207 8.73 13.95 -16.41
C ARG A 207 7.69 14.58 -17.32
N THR A 208 6.69 15.25 -16.76
CA THR A 208 5.66 15.96 -17.52
C THR A 208 6.27 17.08 -18.35
N ALA A 209 7.09 17.95 -17.74
CA ALA A 209 7.71 19.08 -18.43
C ALA A 209 8.60 18.66 -19.63
N PHE A 210 9.27 17.52 -19.53
CA PHE A 210 10.13 16.99 -20.60
C PHE A 210 9.48 15.87 -21.42
N ASN A 211 8.17 15.61 -21.24
CA ASN A 211 7.43 14.53 -21.90
C ASN A 211 8.13 13.15 -21.83
N ILE A 212 8.71 12.83 -20.66
CA ILE A 212 9.45 11.59 -20.44
C ILE A 212 8.47 10.49 -20.07
N GLN A 213 8.38 9.48 -20.94
CA GLN A 213 7.52 8.33 -20.72
C GLN A 213 7.97 7.51 -19.49
N PRO A 214 7.02 7.01 -18.67
CA PRO A 214 7.31 6.08 -17.60
C PRO A 214 7.96 4.79 -18.14
N GLU A 215 8.80 4.17 -17.32
CA GLU A 215 9.32 2.84 -17.65
C GLU A 215 8.21 1.79 -17.58
N PRO A 216 8.22 0.79 -18.47
CA PRO A 216 7.25 -0.30 -18.41
C PRO A 216 7.40 -1.05 -17.09
N LYS A 217 6.28 -1.57 -16.58
CA LYS A 217 6.28 -2.36 -15.35
C LYS A 217 6.99 -3.69 -15.59
N ASP A 218 7.91 -4.03 -14.70
CA ASP A 218 8.54 -5.36 -14.67
C ASP A 218 7.68 -6.32 -13.84
N ASP A 219 7.12 -7.33 -14.50
CA ASP A 219 6.31 -8.39 -13.89
C ASP A 219 7.13 -9.66 -13.59
N SER A 220 8.46 -9.61 -13.73
CA SER A 220 9.35 -10.72 -13.37
C SER A 220 9.36 -10.99 -11.85
N ASN A 221 10.01 -12.08 -11.45
CA ASN A 221 10.18 -12.40 -10.04
C ASN A 221 11.07 -11.34 -9.35
N LYS A 222 10.40 -10.39 -8.70
CA LYS A 222 11.08 -9.31 -7.99
C LYS A 222 11.86 -9.78 -6.76
N TYR A 223 11.59 -10.96 -6.16
CA TYR A 223 12.41 -11.45 -5.05
C TYR A 223 13.85 -11.73 -5.50
N ILE A 224 14.01 -12.36 -6.66
CA ILE A 224 15.33 -12.67 -7.25
C ILE A 224 16.09 -11.37 -7.54
N SER A 225 15.47 -10.45 -8.29
CA SER A 225 16.15 -9.22 -8.69
C SER A 225 16.38 -8.26 -7.52
N TYR A 226 15.60 -8.38 -6.44
CA TYR A 226 15.77 -7.65 -5.19
C TYR A 226 16.91 -8.22 -4.35
N LYS A 227 16.89 -9.53 -4.07
CA LYS A 227 17.95 -10.22 -3.30
C LYS A 227 19.31 -10.02 -3.96
N HIS A 228 19.41 -10.23 -5.27
CA HIS A 228 20.66 -10.03 -6.03
C HIS A 228 21.27 -8.64 -5.86
N LYS A 229 20.44 -7.58 -5.85
CA LYS A 229 20.93 -6.21 -5.67
C LYS A 229 21.44 -5.98 -4.26
N ILE A 230 20.74 -6.52 -3.26
CA ILE A 230 21.12 -6.38 -1.85
C ILE A 230 22.36 -7.22 -1.54
N ASP A 231 22.44 -8.45 -2.02
CA ASP A 231 23.61 -9.31 -1.86
C ASP A 231 24.86 -8.60 -2.38
N LYS A 232 24.79 -8.01 -3.59
CA LYS A 232 25.89 -7.20 -4.14
C LYS A 232 26.26 -6.00 -3.27
N PHE A 233 25.27 -5.32 -2.70
CA PHE A 233 25.51 -4.18 -1.83
C PHE A 233 26.18 -4.61 -0.51
N ILE A 234 25.70 -5.71 0.09
CA ILE A 234 26.21 -6.27 1.34
C ILE A 234 27.66 -6.71 1.17
N GLN A 235 27.91 -7.55 0.17
CA GLN A 235 29.24 -8.10 -0.09
C GLN A 235 30.26 -6.99 -0.37
N HIS A 236 29.87 -5.95 -1.11
CA HIS A 236 30.81 -4.88 -1.48
C HIS A 236 31.00 -3.82 -0.39
N PHE A 237 29.98 -3.53 0.43
CA PHE A 237 30.04 -2.40 1.38
C PHE A 237 29.92 -2.79 2.85
N ILE A 238 29.07 -3.75 3.20
CA ILE A 238 28.72 -4.04 4.59
C ILE A 238 29.67 -5.06 5.19
N LEU A 239 30.05 -6.07 4.40
CA LEU A 239 31.03 -7.08 4.82
C LEU A 239 32.47 -6.65 4.55
N SER A 240 32.69 -5.42 4.08
CA SER A 240 34.04 -4.89 3.86
C SER A 240 34.75 -4.64 5.19
N GLU A 241 36.06 -4.89 5.23
CA GLU A 241 36.88 -4.69 6.43
C GLU A 241 36.82 -3.26 6.97
N GLU A 242 36.70 -2.27 6.08
CA GLU A 242 36.56 -0.86 6.45
C GLU A 242 35.22 -0.59 7.14
N PHE A 243 34.13 -1.21 6.69
CA PHE A 243 32.84 -1.07 7.35
C PHE A 243 32.79 -1.84 8.66
N LYS A 244 33.38 -3.04 8.73
CA LYS A 244 33.48 -3.84 9.96
C LYS A 244 34.21 -3.08 11.10
N LYS A 245 35.18 -2.23 10.76
CA LYS A 245 35.82 -1.28 11.72
C LYS A 245 34.87 -0.19 12.22
N VAL A 246 33.85 0.17 11.44
CA VAL A 246 32.85 1.17 11.78
C VAL A 246 31.69 0.56 12.56
N ILE A 247 31.22 -0.62 12.17
CA ILE A 247 30.18 -1.38 12.85
C ILE A 247 30.64 -2.84 12.88
N PRO A 248 30.82 -3.45 14.07
CA PRO A 248 31.38 -4.78 14.21
C PRO A 248 30.35 -5.84 13.83
N VAL A 249 30.13 -6.00 12.52
CA VAL A 249 29.25 -7.03 11.94
C VAL A 249 29.76 -8.41 12.37
N ASN A 250 28.85 -9.26 12.83
CA ASN A 250 29.16 -10.56 13.43
C ASN A 250 28.59 -11.76 12.66
N ASN A 251 27.97 -11.53 11.50
CA ASN A 251 27.55 -12.56 10.57
C ASN A 251 27.86 -12.17 9.11
N ASP A 252 28.07 -13.16 8.26
CA ASP A 252 28.44 -12.95 6.84
C ASP A 252 27.28 -13.28 5.87
N ASP A 253 26.13 -13.72 6.38
CA ASP A 253 24.92 -14.01 5.61
C ASP A 253 23.67 -13.47 6.33
N TYR A 254 22.52 -13.55 5.68
CA TYR A 254 21.24 -13.15 6.25
C TYR A 254 20.90 -13.86 7.56
N LEU A 255 20.24 -13.13 8.45
CA LEU A 255 19.74 -13.66 9.72
C LEU A 255 18.65 -14.72 9.47
N PRO A 256 18.84 -15.99 9.87
CA PRO A 256 17.78 -16.99 9.81
C PRO A 256 16.61 -16.60 10.71
N VAL A 257 15.39 -16.92 10.28
CA VAL A 257 14.17 -16.66 11.05
C VAL A 257 14.03 -17.76 12.12
N GLU A 258 13.96 -17.37 13.39
CA GLU A 258 13.71 -18.30 14.48
C GLU A 258 12.36 -19.01 14.35
N ILE A 259 12.32 -20.33 14.57
CA ILE A 259 11.12 -21.16 14.36
C ILE A 259 9.93 -20.67 15.19
N ASN A 260 10.16 -20.22 16.43
CA ASN A 260 9.13 -19.70 17.33
C ASN A 260 8.48 -18.39 16.84
N ARG A 261 9.07 -17.69 15.86
CA ARG A 261 8.50 -16.49 15.23
C ARG A 261 7.62 -16.83 14.03
N ILE A 262 7.73 -18.04 13.50
CA ILE A 262 7.01 -18.49 12.32
C ILE A 262 5.68 -19.08 12.77
N GLY A 263 4.60 -18.67 12.12
CA GLY A 263 3.33 -19.35 12.20
C GLY A 263 2.69 -19.45 10.82
N GLU A 264 1.66 -20.27 10.75
CA GLU A 264 0.89 -20.50 9.53
C GLU A 264 -0.60 -20.37 9.84
N VAL A 265 -1.32 -19.73 8.91
CA VAL A 265 -2.78 -19.77 8.91
C VAL A 265 -3.26 -21.20 8.70
N ALA A 266 -4.46 -21.52 9.20
CA ALA A 266 -5.11 -22.78 8.88
C ALA A 266 -5.26 -22.95 7.34
N ASP A 267 -5.03 -24.15 6.81
CA ASP A 267 -5.05 -24.40 5.36
C ASP A 267 -6.43 -24.14 4.75
N GLU A 268 -7.49 -24.41 5.52
CA GLU A 268 -8.90 -24.12 5.20
C GLU A 268 -9.14 -22.61 5.03
N SER A 269 -8.26 -21.74 5.51
CA SER A 269 -8.33 -20.29 5.23
C SER A 269 -8.17 -19.95 3.74
N ASN A 270 -7.78 -20.93 2.91
CA ASN A 270 -7.76 -20.80 1.47
C ASN A 270 -9.11 -21.11 0.80
N ASP A 271 -10.03 -21.76 1.51
CA ASP A 271 -11.27 -22.27 0.96
C ASP A 271 -12.29 -21.16 0.73
N LEU A 272 -12.86 -21.16 -0.47
CA LEU A 272 -13.86 -20.22 -0.93
C LEU A 272 -15.09 -21.01 -1.36
N VAL A 273 -16.26 -20.56 -0.91
CA VAL A 273 -17.54 -21.21 -1.23
C VAL A 273 -18.12 -20.60 -2.50
N PHE A 274 -18.42 -21.47 -3.45
CA PHE A 274 -19.10 -21.23 -4.71
C PHE A 274 -20.42 -22.00 -4.73
N GLN A 275 -21.24 -21.83 -5.78
CA GLN A 275 -22.54 -22.50 -5.86
C GLN A 275 -22.40 -24.03 -5.87
N ASN A 276 -21.45 -24.55 -6.66
CA ASN A 276 -21.28 -25.99 -6.87
C ASN A 276 -20.08 -26.57 -6.11
N GLY A 277 -19.69 -25.96 -4.98
CA GLY A 277 -18.68 -26.52 -4.08
C GLY A 277 -17.69 -25.50 -3.54
N VAL A 278 -16.54 -26.01 -3.11
CA VAL A 278 -15.45 -25.24 -2.49
C VAL A 278 -14.24 -25.22 -3.43
N GLY A 279 -13.68 -24.03 -3.64
CA GLY A 279 -12.49 -23.79 -4.45
C GLY A 279 -11.43 -22.96 -3.72
N ARG A 280 -10.26 -22.78 -4.34
CA ARG A 280 -9.13 -21.99 -3.79
C ARG A 280 -8.53 -21.01 -4.79
N ASN A 281 -8.83 -21.16 -6.07
CA ASN A 281 -8.31 -20.35 -7.16
C ASN A 281 -9.48 -19.76 -7.96
N PRO A 282 -9.94 -18.54 -7.62
CA PRO A 282 -11.07 -17.90 -8.30
C PRO A 282 -10.94 -17.85 -9.82
N LYS A 283 -9.72 -17.73 -10.37
CA LYS A 283 -9.49 -17.73 -11.82
C LYS A 283 -9.98 -19.01 -12.52
N ILE A 284 -9.93 -20.15 -11.84
CA ILE A 284 -10.37 -21.44 -12.34
C ILE A 284 -11.78 -21.73 -11.80
N ASP A 285 -11.97 -21.55 -10.50
CA ASP A 285 -13.13 -22.02 -9.77
C ASP A 285 -14.38 -21.19 -10.05
N PHE A 286 -14.26 -19.88 -10.31
CA PHE A 286 -15.42 -19.06 -10.66
C PHE A 286 -16.14 -19.58 -11.91
N LYS A 287 -15.36 -20.00 -12.92
CA LYS A 287 -15.89 -20.57 -14.16
C LYS A 287 -16.51 -21.95 -13.92
N ASN A 288 -15.81 -22.80 -13.16
CA ASN A 288 -16.14 -24.23 -13.03
C ASN A 288 -17.22 -24.50 -11.98
N LEU A 289 -17.13 -23.84 -10.82
CA LEU A 289 -18.03 -24.02 -9.68
C LEU A 289 -19.22 -23.05 -9.68
N LYS A 290 -19.23 -22.08 -10.60
CA LYS A 290 -20.23 -21.02 -10.75
C LYS A 290 -20.26 -20.02 -9.58
N PRO A 291 -20.73 -18.79 -9.81
CA PRO A 291 -20.85 -17.79 -8.74
C PRO A 291 -21.76 -18.30 -7.63
N LEU A 292 -21.42 -18.02 -6.36
CA LEU A 292 -22.20 -18.47 -5.21
C LEU A 292 -23.68 -18.07 -5.28
N ASN A 293 -23.94 -16.77 -5.49
CA ASN A 293 -25.29 -16.25 -5.71
C ASN A 293 -25.29 -15.50 -7.05
N PRO A 294 -26.15 -15.87 -8.02
CA PRO A 294 -26.35 -15.10 -9.23
C PRO A 294 -27.01 -13.74 -8.89
N CYS A 295 -27.13 -12.87 -9.89
CA CYS A 295 -27.90 -11.63 -9.75
C CYS A 295 -29.33 -11.95 -9.30
N GLN A 296 -29.78 -11.35 -8.20
CA GLN A 296 -31.13 -11.52 -7.65
C GLN A 296 -32.10 -10.40 -8.06
N LEU A 297 -31.59 -9.38 -8.76
CA LEU A 297 -32.41 -8.27 -9.23
C LEU A 297 -33.27 -8.70 -10.42
N ASP A 298 -34.55 -8.34 -10.38
CA ASP A 298 -35.46 -8.47 -11.52
C ASP A 298 -35.23 -7.35 -12.55
N ASN A 299 -35.64 -7.59 -13.81
CA ASN A 299 -35.64 -6.60 -14.89
C ASN A 299 -34.32 -5.82 -15.04
N VAL A 300 -33.20 -6.52 -15.25
CA VAL A 300 -31.90 -5.87 -15.45
C VAL A 300 -31.73 -5.46 -16.91
N HIS A 301 -31.65 -4.16 -17.18
CA HIS A 301 -31.50 -3.62 -18.54
C HIS A 301 -30.14 -2.96 -18.71
N PHE A 302 -29.45 -3.34 -19.78
CA PHE A 302 -28.16 -2.78 -20.17
C PHE A 302 -28.36 -1.81 -21.33
N PHE A 303 -27.64 -0.70 -21.31
CA PHE A 303 -27.54 0.22 -22.43
C PHE A 303 -26.12 0.75 -22.56
N PHE A 304 -25.80 1.31 -23.73
CA PHE A 304 -24.48 1.79 -24.07
C PHE A 304 -24.39 3.31 -24.07
N ILE A 305 -23.23 3.80 -23.65
CA ILE A 305 -22.79 5.19 -23.86
C ILE A 305 -21.56 5.14 -24.76
N TYR A 306 -21.64 5.70 -25.96
CA TYR A 306 -20.57 5.56 -26.95
C TYR A 306 -20.56 6.68 -28.01
N HIS A 307 -19.41 6.84 -28.65
CA HIS A 307 -19.26 7.76 -29.77
C HIS A 307 -19.90 7.19 -31.04
N THR A 308 -20.52 8.01 -31.89
CA THR A 308 -21.18 7.58 -33.15
C THR A 308 -20.33 6.61 -33.99
N SER A 309 -19.02 6.82 -34.06
CA SER A 309 -18.08 5.96 -34.81
C SER A 309 -17.82 4.58 -34.20
N TYR A 310 -18.29 4.28 -32.99
CA TYR A 310 -18.01 3.03 -32.26
C TYR A 310 -19.13 1.98 -32.40
N ALA A 311 -20.15 2.24 -33.22
CA ALA A 311 -21.35 1.40 -33.32
C ALA A 311 -21.02 -0.10 -33.59
N LYS A 312 -20.08 -0.38 -34.51
CA LYS A 312 -19.68 -1.77 -34.83
C LYS A 312 -19.03 -2.47 -33.63
N GLU A 313 -18.16 -1.77 -32.91
CA GLU A 313 -17.52 -2.27 -31.70
C GLU A 313 -18.54 -2.49 -30.56
N VAL A 314 -19.56 -1.65 -30.45
CA VAL A 314 -20.66 -1.82 -29.48
C VAL A 314 -21.46 -3.08 -29.80
N GLU A 315 -21.86 -3.28 -31.06
CA GLU A 315 -22.55 -4.50 -31.50
C GLU A 315 -21.70 -5.76 -31.21
N ALA A 316 -20.40 -5.69 -31.50
CA ALA A 316 -19.48 -6.80 -31.21
C ALA A 316 -19.36 -7.08 -29.71
N LEU A 317 -19.32 -6.04 -28.88
CA LEU A 317 -19.25 -6.19 -27.42
C LEU A 317 -20.56 -6.73 -26.85
N GLN A 318 -21.70 -6.23 -27.31
CA GLN A 318 -23.03 -6.73 -26.93
C GLN A 318 -23.12 -8.23 -27.24
N LYS A 319 -22.79 -8.63 -28.47
CA LYS A 319 -22.77 -10.04 -28.88
C LYS A 319 -21.86 -10.89 -28.01
N LEU A 320 -20.67 -10.38 -27.65
CA LEU A 320 -19.78 -11.09 -26.74
C LEU A 320 -20.40 -11.27 -25.35
N LEU A 321 -21.15 -10.30 -24.84
CA LEU A 321 -21.82 -10.39 -23.54
C LEU A 321 -23.07 -11.26 -23.58
N GLU A 322 -23.81 -11.31 -24.70
CA GLU A 322 -25.00 -12.14 -24.86
C GLU A 322 -24.64 -13.60 -25.18
N ASP A 323 -23.91 -13.81 -26.28
CA ASP A 323 -23.62 -15.14 -26.85
C ASP A 323 -22.32 -15.76 -26.33
N GLY A 324 -21.37 -14.90 -25.95
CA GLY A 324 -20.04 -15.31 -25.53
C GLY A 324 -19.03 -15.54 -26.67
N THR A 325 -17.88 -16.09 -26.30
CA THR A 325 -16.80 -16.53 -27.20
C THR A 325 -15.99 -17.66 -26.56
N SER A 326 -15.58 -18.64 -27.36
CA SER A 326 -14.77 -19.78 -26.88
C SER A 326 -15.42 -20.43 -25.64
N TRP A 327 -14.73 -20.43 -24.49
CA TRP A 327 -15.20 -20.98 -23.22
C TRP A 327 -15.99 -20.00 -22.35
N TYR A 328 -16.03 -18.72 -22.71
CA TYR A 328 -16.90 -17.73 -22.09
C TYR A 328 -18.24 -17.79 -22.81
N LYS A 329 -19.32 -18.20 -22.14
CA LYS A 329 -20.62 -18.47 -22.79
C LYS A 329 -21.65 -17.37 -22.55
N GLY A 330 -21.19 -16.12 -22.61
CA GLY A 330 -22.01 -14.95 -22.31
C GLY A 330 -22.14 -14.70 -20.80
N LEU A 331 -22.60 -13.50 -20.49
CA LEU A 331 -22.70 -12.93 -19.16
C LEU A 331 -23.63 -13.75 -18.25
N ASN A 332 -24.77 -14.20 -18.78
CA ASN A 332 -25.71 -15.04 -18.04
C ASN A 332 -25.10 -16.38 -17.64
N ILE A 333 -24.59 -17.17 -18.59
CA ILE A 333 -24.05 -18.51 -18.27
C ILE A 333 -22.75 -18.42 -17.46
N TYR A 334 -21.92 -17.40 -17.71
CA TYR A 334 -20.64 -17.26 -17.04
C TYR A 334 -20.75 -16.73 -15.62
N ALA A 335 -21.53 -15.66 -15.40
CA ALA A 335 -21.60 -14.94 -14.14
C ALA A 335 -23.01 -14.91 -13.51
N GLY A 336 -24.02 -15.53 -14.12
CA GLY A 336 -25.37 -15.56 -13.55
C GLY A 336 -26.06 -14.20 -13.54
N VAL A 337 -25.78 -13.36 -14.55
CA VAL A 337 -26.46 -12.07 -14.74
C VAL A 337 -27.33 -12.17 -15.98
N LEU A 338 -28.64 -12.33 -15.78
CA LEU A 338 -29.64 -12.30 -16.83
C LEU A 338 -29.97 -10.84 -17.15
N ALA A 339 -29.69 -10.41 -18.37
CA ALA A 339 -29.80 -9.02 -18.79
C ALA A 339 -30.49 -8.89 -20.14
N HIS A 340 -31.28 -7.83 -20.29
CA HIS A 340 -31.80 -7.37 -21.57
C HIS A 340 -31.01 -6.16 -22.05
N PHE A 341 -30.57 -6.13 -23.31
CA PHE A 341 -29.88 -4.97 -23.89
C PHE A 341 -30.88 -4.06 -24.61
N ASP A 342 -31.19 -2.92 -24.00
CA ASP A 342 -32.14 -1.94 -24.52
C ASP A 342 -31.42 -0.87 -25.35
N ASN A 343 -31.35 -1.12 -26.65
CA ASN A 343 -30.66 -0.22 -27.57
C ASN A 343 -31.43 1.08 -27.85
N ASN A 344 -32.70 1.20 -27.45
CA ASN A 344 -33.50 2.41 -27.67
C ASN A 344 -33.13 3.55 -26.71
N VAL A 345 -32.47 3.22 -25.59
CA VAL A 345 -32.08 4.17 -24.55
C VAL A 345 -30.56 4.43 -24.52
N ASN A 346 -29.85 4.00 -25.57
CA ASN A 346 -28.43 4.28 -25.74
C ASN A 346 -28.16 5.80 -25.78
N ILE A 347 -27.06 6.23 -25.17
CA ILE A 347 -26.60 7.62 -25.19
C ILE A 347 -25.44 7.74 -26.19
N ILE A 348 -25.67 8.43 -27.29
CA ILE A 348 -24.71 8.56 -28.39
C ILE A 348 -24.19 10.00 -28.43
N PHE A 349 -22.87 10.14 -28.52
CA PHE A 349 -22.18 11.43 -28.65
C PHE A 349 -21.29 11.46 -29.91
N ASP A 350 -20.92 12.64 -30.39
CA ASP A 350 -20.13 12.82 -31.62
C ASP A 350 -18.85 13.66 -31.44
N ASP A 351 -18.61 14.17 -30.23
CA ASP A 351 -17.37 14.86 -29.87
C ASP A 351 -16.44 13.95 -29.05
N LEU A 352 -15.33 13.49 -29.65
CA LEU A 352 -14.31 12.69 -28.96
C LEU A 352 -13.42 13.52 -28.02
N GLU A 353 -13.29 14.82 -28.26
CA GLU A 353 -12.43 15.70 -27.47
C GLU A 353 -13.15 16.19 -26.22
N ASN A 354 -14.46 16.42 -26.32
CA ASN A 354 -15.31 16.85 -25.21
C ASN A 354 -16.67 16.12 -25.19
N PRO A 355 -16.72 14.83 -24.84
CA PRO A 355 -17.94 14.03 -24.88
C PRO A 355 -18.96 14.36 -23.77
N LEU A 356 -18.52 15.04 -22.71
CA LEU A 356 -19.28 15.21 -21.46
C LEU A 356 -20.63 15.94 -21.63
N PRO A 357 -20.75 17.05 -22.41
CA PRO A 357 -22.01 17.77 -22.53
C PRO A 357 -23.15 16.90 -23.09
N GLN A 358 -22.88 16.16 -24.17
CA GLN A 358 -23.86 15.27 -24.80
C GLN A 358 -24.20 14.08 -23.90
N ILE A 359 -23.20 13.48 -23.25
CA ILE A 359 -23.45 12.40 -22.29
C ILE A 359 -24.32 12.90 -21.13
N SER A 360 -24.01 14.09 -20.58
CA SER A 360 -24.76 14.65 -19.45
C SER A 360 -26.19 14.97 -19.83
N GLN A 361 -26.41 15.50 -21.03
CA GLN A 361 -27.75 15.75 -21.55
C GLN A 361 -28.51 14.43 -21.74
N GLY A 362 -27.87 13.40 -22.30
CA GLY A 362 -28.46 12.06 -22.42
C GLY A 362 -28.85 11.45 -21.08
N ILE A 363 -28.00 11.57 -20.05
CA ILE A 363 -28.31 11.07 -18.69
C ILE A 363 -29.45 11.88 -18.05
N LYS A 364 -29.50 13.18 -18.30
CA LYS A 364 -30.57 14.06 -17.79
C LYS A 364 -31.92 13.67 -18.38
N ASP A 365 -31.96 13.48 -19.70
CA ASP A 365 -33.15 13.12 -20.48
C ASP A 365 -33.55 11.65 -20.32
N PHE A 366 -32.65 10.82 -19.80
CA PHE A 366 -32.92 9.42 -19.47
C PHE A 366 -34.10 9.32 -18.50
N LYS A 367 -35.19 8.70 -18.97
CA LYS A 367 -36.40 8.41 -18.21
C LYS A 367 -36.28 7.02 -17.61
N SER A 368 -35.88 6.96 -16.35
CA SER A 368 -35.79 5.71 -15.60
C SER A 368 -37.18 5.16 -15.28
N ASP A 369 -37.45 3.91 -15.64
CA ASP A 369 -38.51 3.13 -15.02
C ASP A 369 -38.05 2.63 -13.65
N PRO A 370 -38.77 2.93 -12.55
CA PRO A 370 -38.40 2.49 -11.21
C PRO A 370 -38.42 0.96 -11.02
N ASN A 371 -39.05 0.21 -11.93
CA ASN A 371 -39.11 -1.26 -11.88
C ASN A 371 -37.97 -1.93 -12.66
N ILE A 372 -37.08 -1.14 -13.27
CA ILE A 372 -35.97 -1.63 -14.09
C ILE A 372 -34.64 -1.26 -13.42
N ASN A 373 -33.77 -2.25 -13.30
CA ASN A 373 -32.41 -2.09 -12.80
C ASN A 373 -31.47 -1.80 -13.97
N TYR A 374 -31.19 -0.52 -14.21
CA TYR A 374 -30.37 -0.10 -15.36
C TYR A 374 -28.86 -0.21 -15.11
N VAL A 375 -28.14 -0.66 -16.14
CA VAL A 375 -26.68 -0.72 -16.21
C VAL A 375 -26.17 -0.03 -17.46
N ALA A 376 -25.32 0.98 -17.28
CA ALA A 376 -24.64 1.66 -18.37
C ALA A 376 -23.28 1.02 -18.67
N ILE A 377 -23.06 0.59 -19.91
CA ILE A 377 -21.72 0.26 -20.41
C ILE A 377 -21.18 1.48 -21.17
N TYR A 378 -20.17 2.13 -20.60
CA TYR A 378 -19.54 3.32 -21.21
C TYR A 378 -18.25 2.94 -21.93
N LEU A 379 -18.21 3.11 -23.26
CA LEU A 379 -16.99 2.98 -24.05
C LEU A 379 -16.26 4.33 -24.06
N SER A 380 -15.32 4.49 -23.14
CA SER A 380 -14.61 5.75 -22.96
C SER A 380 -13.53 5.95 -24.03
N PRO A 381 -13.43 7.15 -24.65
CA PRO A 381 -12.35 7.48 -25.57
C PRO A 381 -11.03 7.76 -24.83
N PHE A 382 -11.07 7.99 -23.52
CA PHE A 382 -9.90 8.33 -22.71
C PHE A 382 -9.44 7.11 -21.90
N ASN A 383 -8.12 6.93 -21.78
CA ASN A 383 -7.55 5.89 -20.96
C ASN A 383 -7.29 6.39 -19.52
N LYS A 384 -7.11 5.48 -18.57
CA LYS A 384 -6.86 5.82 -17.15
C LYS A 384 -5.59 6.66 -16.89
N HIS A 385 -4.66 6.73 -17.85
CA HIS A 385 -3.40 7.46 -17.79
C HIS A 385 -3.43 8.77 -18.61
N GLU A 386 -4.63 9.22 -18.98
CA GLU A 386 -4.82 10.48 -19.69
C GLU A 386 -4.14 11.65 -18.96
N PRO A 387 -3.13 12.31 -19.60
CA PRO A 387 -2.42 13.43 -18.98
C PRO A 387 -3.28 14.70 -18.88
N ASN A 388 -4.25 14.88 -19.78
CA ASN A 388 -5.16 16.01 -19.70
C ASN A 388 -6.19 15.79 -18.58
N LEU A 389 -6.15 16.65 -17.55
CA LEU A 389 -7.02 16.54 -16.39
C LEU A 389 -8.51 16.64 -16.75
N GLU A 390 -8.90 17.51 -17.69
CA GLU A 390 -10.31 17.67 -18.08
C GLU A 390 -10.85 16.40 -18.74
N LYS A 391 -10.09 15.82 -19.67
CA LYS A 391 -10.43 14.52 -20.30
C LYS A 391 -10.50 13.39 -19.27
N LYS A 392 -9.55 13.36 -18.33
CA LYS A 392 -9.54 12.40 -17.22
C LYS A 392 -10.77 12.56 -16.31
N LEU A 393 -11.24 13.78 -16.08
CA LEU A 393 -12.40 14.08 -15.23
C LEU A 393 -13.73 13.60 -15.83
N VAL A 394 -13.83 13.45 -17.16
CA VAL A 394 -15.04 12.92 -17.83
C VAL A 394 -15.48 11.59 -17.23
N TYR A 395 -14.56 10.65 -17.01
CA TYR A 395 -14.87 9.35 -16.39
C TYR A 395 -15.60 9.49 -15.04
N TYR A 396 -15.11 10.40 -14.18
CA TYR A 396 -15.64 10.58 -12.84
C TYR A 396 -17.01 11.24 -12.87
N LYS A 397 -17.19 12.26 -13.72
CA LYS A 397 -18.46 12.99 -13.87
C LYS A 397 -19.56 12.13 -14.46
N VAL A 398 -19.27 11.35 -15.50
CA VAL A 398 -20.25 10.40 -16.08
C VAL A 398 -20.67 9.38 -15.02
N LYS A 399 -19.71 8.84 -14.26
CA LYS A 399 -20.00 7.87 -13.19
C LYS A 399 -20.86 8.47 -12.07
N GLU A 400 -20.56 9.69 -11.64
CA GLU A 400 -21.33 10.42 -10.63
C GLU A 400 -22.78 10.65 -11.08
N GLN A 401 -23.00 11.17 -12.29
CA GLN A 401 -24.33 11.48 -12.81
C GLN A 401 -25.21 10.21 -12.94
N LEU A 402 -24.62 9.10 -13.40
CA LEU A 402 -25.30 7.82 -13.45
C LEU A 402 -25.68 7.32 -12.05
N LEU A 403 -24.78 7.45 -11.07
CA LEU A 403 -25.02 7.02 -9.70
C LEU A 403 -26.17 7.80 -9.04
N TYR A 404 -26.30 9.11 -9.31
CA TYR A 404 -27.45 9.92 -8.88
C TYR A 404 -28.78 9.48 -9.51
N LYS A 405 -28.74 8.90 -10.70
CA LYS A 405 -29.91 8.28 -11.36
C LYS A 405 -30.14 6.83 -10.93
N ARG A 406 -29.39 6.32 -9.94
CA ARG A 406 -29.39 4.92 -9.50
C ARG A 406 -29.01 3.94 -10.60
N ILE A 407 -28.17 4.36 -11.55
CA ILE A 407 -27.67 3.55 -12.67
C ILE A 407 -26.25 3.08 -12.35
N ILE A 408 -26.05 1.76 -12.34
CA ILE A 408 -24.73 1.17 -12.20
C ILE A 408 -23.95 1.35 -13.50
N SER A 409 -22.64 1.60 -13.42
CA SER A 409 -21.79 1.78 -14.61
C SER A 409 -20.58 0.85 -14.66
N GLN A 410 -20.33 0.33 -15.86
CA GLN A 410 -19.10 -0.36 -16.23
C GLN A 410 -18.41 0.37 -17.38
N VAL A 411 -17.20 0.88 -17.14
CA VAL A 411 -16.43 1.61 -18.15
C VAL A 411 -15.44 0.68 -18.82
N ILE A 412 -15.32 0.79 -20.14
CA ILE A 412 -14.40 0.05 -20.98
C ILE A 412 -13.62 1.07 -21.82
N GLU A 413 -12.29 1.04 -21.76
CA GLU A 413 -11.44 1.87 -22.62
C GLU A 413 -11.55 1.38 -24.08
N PHE A 414 -12.04 2.22 -24.99
CA PHE A 414 -12.33 1.85 -26.37
C PHE A 414 -11.10 1.27 -27.09
N ASP A 415 -9.97 1.99 -27.04
CA ASP A 415 -8.73 1.56 -27.69
C ASP A 415 -8.19 0.23 -27.15
N ARG A 416 -8.47 -0.07 -25.89
CA ARG A 416 -8.06 -1.33 -25.26
C ARG A 416 -8.92 -2.48 -25.79
N PHE A 417 -10.23 -2.28 -25.90
CA PHE A 417 -11.14 -3.25 -26.48
C PHE A 417 -10.79 -3.51 -27.95
N ARG A 418 -10.71 -2.45 -28.76
CA ARG A 418 -10.46 -2.51 -30.20
C ARG A 418 -9.16 -3.26 -30.54
N ARG A 419 -8.06 -2.96 -29.85
CA ARG A 419 -6.76 -3.62 -30.10
C ARG A 419 -6.71 -5.09 -29.66
N ASN A 420 -7.56 -5.48 -28.72
CA ASN A 420 -7.48 -6.80 -28.09
C ASN A 420 -8.71 -7.68 -28.35
N GLN A 421 -9.55 -7.39 -29.34
CA GLN A 421 -10.81 -8.13 -29.55
C GLN A 421 -10.63 -9.67 -29.49
N HIS A 422 -9.57 -10.21 -30.10
CA HIS A 422 -9.27 -11.65 -30.08
C HIS A 422 -8.81 -12.22 -28.73
N LYS A 423 -8.35 -11.39 -27.79
CA LYS A 423 -7.89 -11.76 -26.44
C LYS A 423 -8.75 -11.15 -25.32
N PHE A 424 -9.82 -10.44 -25.68
CA PHE A 424 -10.67 -9.70 -24.76
C PHE A 424 -11.44 -10.60 -23.80
N ILE A 425 -11.48 -11.91 -24.05
CA ILE A 425 -12.08 -12.91 -23.15
C ILE A 425 -11.64 -12.77 -21.69
N TYR A 426 -10.36 -12.48 -21.43
CA TYR A 426 -9.87 -12.31 -20.06
C TYR A 426 -10.39 -11.01 -19.42
N ASP A 427 -10.59 -9.96 -20.21
CA ASP A 427 -11.25 -8.73 -19.75
C ASP A 427 -12.73 -8.97 -19.50
N LEU A 428 -13.44 -9.69 -20.38
CA LEU A 428 -14.84 -10.09 -20.18
C LEU A 428 -15.03 -10.84 -18.87
N THR A 429 -14.11 -11.72 -18.49
CA THR A 429 -14.23 -12.44 -17.20
C THR A 429 -14.16 -11.53 -15.98
N ASN A 430 -13.29 -10.52 -15.98
CA ASN A 430 -13.20 -9.55 -14.88
C ASN A 430 -14.38 -8.57 -14.91
N ILE A 431 -14.81 -8.15 -16.11
CA ILE A 431 -16.00 -7.31 -16.32
C ILE A 431 -17.26 -8.01 -15.79
N SER A 432 -17.47 -9.27 -16.16
CA SER A 432 -18.63 -10.06 -15.72
C SER A 432 -18.64 -10.27 -14.21
N LEU A 433 -17.47 -10.53 -13.63
CA LEU A 433 -17.29 -10.62 -12.17
C LEU A 433 -17.67 -9.33 -11.46
N ALA A 434 -17.17 -8.19 -11.94
CA ALA A 434 -17.44 -6.89 -11.35
C ALA A 434 -18.92 -6.48 -11.53
N LEU A 435 -19.51 -6.75 -12.70
CA LEU A 435 -20.93 -6.53 -12.97
C LEU A 435 -21.82 -7.33 -12.02
N LEU A 436 -21.53 -8.63 -11.83
CA LEU A 436 -22.26 -9.45 -10.87
C LEU A 436 -22.23 -8.84 -9.47
N ALA A 437 -21.04 -8.46 -8.99
CA ALA A 437 -20.88 -7.86 -7.66
C ALA A 437 -21.57 -6.49 -7.51
N LYS A 438 -21.67 -5.71 -8.59
CA LYS A 438 -22.40 -4.43 -8.60
C LYS A 438 -23.92 -4.62 -8.60
N LEU A 439 -24.40 -5.76 -9.06
CA LEU A 439 -25.81 -6.12 -9.18
C LEU A 439 -26.28 -7.05 -8.04
N ASP A 440 -25.71 -6.83 -6.84
CA ASP A 440 -26.00 -7.57 -5.60
C ASP A 440 -25.77 -9.10 -5.68
N GLY A 441 -25.07 -9.57 -6.72
CA GLY A 441 -24.62 -10.95 -6.82
C GLY A 441 -23.42 -11.21 -5.91
N THR A 442 -23.25 -12.46 -5.48
CA THR A 442 -22.10 -12.88 -4.68
C THR A 442 -21.23 -13.82 -5.50
N PRO A 443 -20.06 -13.38 -5.99
CA PRO A 443 -19.17 -14.24 -6.75
C PRO A 443 -18.71 -15.49 -6.00
N TRP A 444 -18.21 -15.30 -4.78
CA TRP A 444 -17.81 -16.34 -3.84
C TRP A 444 -17.64 -15.72 -2.45
N GLN A 445 -17.65 -16.53 -1.40
CA GLN A 445 -17.41 -16.05 -0.02
C GLN A 445 -16.38 -16.91 0.70
N LEU A 446 -15.99 -16.51 1.92
CA LEU A 446 -15.10 -17.30 2.76
C LEU A 446 -15.81 -18.55 3.30
N ASN A 447 -15.10 -19.68 3.33
CA ASN A 447 -15.60 -20.91 3.97
C ASN A 447 -15.40 -20.86 5.50
N VAL A 448 -16.22 -20.08 6.17
CA VAL A 448 -16.17 -19.90 7.63
C VAL A 448 -17.54 -20.12 8.25
N LYS A 449 -17.55 -20.59 9.50
CA LYS A 449 -18.79 -20.64 10.29
C LYS A 449 -19.32 -19.21 10.51
N PRO A 450 -20.61 -18.94 10.29
CA PRO A 450 -21.21 -17.65 10.61
C PRO A 450 -20.97 -17.29 12.08
N LYS A 451 -20.58 -16.04 12.32
CA LYS A 451 -20.38 -15.46 13.65
C LYS A 451 -20.85 -14.02 13.66
N ASN A 452 -21.21 -13.53 14.84
CA ASN A 452 -21.52 -12.13 15.04
C ASN A 452 -20.20 -11.37 15.21
N GLU A 453 -19.50 -11.07 14.13
CA GLU A 453 -18.29 -10.23 14.14
C GLU A 453 -18.49 -9.06 13.17
N LEU A 454 -18.18 -7.85 13.63
CA LEU A 454 -18.17 -6.65 12.79
C LEU A 454 -16.72 -6.33 12.38
N VAL A 455 -16.45 -6.36 11.08
CA VAL A 455 -15.15 -5.97 10.51
C VAL A 455 -15.31 -4.63 9.79
N ILE A 456 -14.59 -3.62 10.24
CA ILE A 456 -14.60 -2.28 9.65
C ILE A 456 -13.28 -2.05 8.91
N GLY A 457 -13.36 -1.89 7.59
CA GLY A 457 -12.22 -1.58 6.75
C GLY A 457 -12.09 -0.09 6.47
N VAL A 458 -10.92 0.50 6.75
CA VAL A 458 -10.64 1.90 6.45
C VAL A 458 -9.45 2.03 5.52
N GLY A 459 -9.62 2.80 4.45
CA GLY A 459 -8.56 3.17 3.53
C GLY A 459 -8.59 4.66 3.25
N ALA A 460 -7.44 5.19 2.84
CA ALA A 460 -7.32 6.57 2.44
C ALA A 460 -6.53 6.74 1.16
N PHE A 461 -6.83 7.82 0.45
CA PHE A 461 -6.13 8.23 -0.76
C PHE A 461 -5.69 9.68 -0.65
N LYS A 462 -4.54 9.97 -1.26
CA LYS A 462 -4.01 11.33 -1.39
C LYS A 462 -3.44 11.50 -2.78
N ASN A 463 -3.87 12.54 -3.50
CA ASN A 463 -3.29 12.92 -4.77
C ASN A 463 -2.73 14.34 -4.69
N THR A 464 -1.40 14.43 -4.75
CA THR A 464 -0.69 15.71 -4.70
C THR A 464 -0.80 16.51 -6.00
N GLU A 465 -0.93 15.85 -7.15
CA GLU A 465 -1.00 16.51 -8.47
C GLU A 465 -2.35 17.23 -8.63
N GLU A 466 -3.44 16.62 -8.16
CA GLU A 466 -4.80 17.17 -8.24
C GLU A 466 -5.21 17.97 -6.98
N ASN A 467 -4.25 18.24 -6.06
CA ASN A 467 -4.48 18.89 -4.76
C ASN A 467 -5.60 18.25 -3.90
N ILE A 468 -5.86 16.95 -4.11
CA ILE A 468 -6.80 16.16 -3.32
C ILE A 468 -6.11 15.74 -2.03
N ARG A 469 -6.56 16.32 -0.91
CA ARG A 469 -6.09 15.98 0.44
C ARG A 469 -6.58 14.59 0.86
N TYR A 470 -6.08 14.09 2.00
CA TYR A 470 -6.50 12.79 2.53
C TYR A 470 -8.02 12.67 2.61
N VAL A 471 -8.53 11.69 1.90
CA VAL A 471 -9.93 11.27 1.91
C VAL A 471 -9.96 9.82 2.37
N ALA A 472 -10.94 9.46 3.20
CA ALA A 472 -11.09 8.11 3.68
C ALA A 472 -12.53 7.62 3.58
N SER A 473 -12.68 6.31 3.65
CA SER A 473 -13.96 5.63 3.68
C SER A 473 -13.90 4.46 4.64
N ALA A 474 -15.03 4.14 5.27
CA ALA A 474 -15.18 3.07 6.25
C ALA A 474 -16.21 2.07 5.72
N PHE A 475 -15.81 0.81 5.57
CA PHE A 475 -16.61 -0.27 5.01
C PHE A 475 -16.95 -1.29 6.08
N SER A 476 -18.21 -1.69 6.19
CA SER A 476 -18.65 -2.76 7.09
C SER A 476 -18.74 -4.10 6.35
N PHE A 477 -18.17 -5.14 6.95
CA PHE A 477 -18.23 -6.51 6.48
C PHE A 477 -18.65 -7.47 7.58
N LYS A 478 -19.39 -8.52 7.20
CA LYS A 478 -19.60 -9.71 8.03
C LYS A 478 -18.36 -10.60 8.02
N ASN A 479 -18.28 -11.54 8.95
CA ASN A 479 -17.13 -12.44 9.12
C ASN A 479 -16.84 -13.33 7.89
N ASN A 480 -17.85 -13.66 7.08
CA ASN A 480 -17.71 -14.41 5.83
C ASN A 480 -17.27 -13.55 4.63
N GLY A 481 -17.08 -12.24 4.85
CA GLY A 481 -16.67 -11.30 3.81
C GLY A 481 -17.79 -10.60 3.06
N ARG A 482 -19.05 -10.85 3.41
CA ARG A 482 -20.19 -10.14 2.81
C ARG A 482 -20.13 -8.66 3.18
N PHE A 483 -20.19 -7.81 2.16
CA PHE A 483 -20.29 -6.36 2.29
C PHE A 483 -21.70 -5.98 2.78
N ASN A 484 -21.78 -5.00 3.69
CA ASN A 484 -23.05 -4.45 4.18
C ASN A 484 -23.28 -3.04 3.58
N GLU A 485 -22.47 -2.08 4.00
CA GLU A 485 -22.54 -0.68 3.59
C GLU A 485 -21.16 -0.01 3.78
N PHE A 486 -20.99 1.19 3.23
CA PHE A 486 -19.84 2.04 3.53
C PHE A 486 -20.18 3.51 3.63
N HIS A 487 -19.40 4.22 4.44
CA HIS A 487 -19.48 5.66 4.59
C HIS A 487 -18.24 6.34 3.99
N TYR A 488 -18.45 7.44 3.25
CA TYR A 488 -17.40 8.24 2.65
C TYR A 488 -17.36 9.64 3.26
N PHE A 489 -16.16 10.15 3.50
CA PHE A 489 -15.98 11.44 4.14
C PHE A 489 -14.84 12.22 3.49
N SER A 490 -15.15 13.46 3.09
CA SER A 490 -14.19 14.40 2.55
C SER A 490 -13.71 15.35 3.64
N LYS A 491 -12.38 15.48 3.72
CA LYS A 491 -11.57 16.21 4.73
C LYS A 491 -11.04 15.36 5.88
N SER A 492 -9.79 15.66 6.19
CA SER A 492 -8.97 15.17 7.28
C SER A 492 -9.45 15.65 8.66
N ASP A 493 -10.73 15.48 8.97
CA ASP A 493 -11.22 15.68 10.34
C ASP A 493 -11.22 14.32 11.04
N VAL A 494 -10.31 14.16 12.00
CA VAL A 494 -10.21 12.98 12.86
C VAL A 494 -11.57 12.67 13.50
N LYS A 495 -12.37 13.70 13.79
CA LYS A 495 -13.73 13.54 14.34
C LYS A 495 -14.70 12.88 13.37
N GLN A 496 -14.60 13.16 12.07
CA GLN A 496 -15.48 12.55 11.07
C GLN A 496 -15.15 11.08 10.85
N LEU A 497 -13.86 10.72 10.86
CA LEU A 497 -13.46 9.31 10.81
C LEU A 497 -13.96 8.56 12.06
N GLY A 498 -13.73 9.11 13.26
CA GLY A 498 -14.25 8.54 14.49
C GLY A 498 -15.78 8.40 14.47
N GLY A 499 -16.49 9.43 14.00
CA GLY A 499 -17.94 9.41 13.79
C GLY A 499 -18.39 8.30 12.84
N ALA A 500 -17.78 8.15 11.66
CA ALA A 500 -18.14 7.11 10.70
C ALA A 500 -17.88 5.68 11.24
N LEU A 501 -16.82 5.50 12.02
CA LEU A 501 -16.57 4.24 12.72
C LEU A 501 -17.67 3.97 13.76
N SER A 502 -18.06 5.00 14.52
CA SER A 502 -19.13 4.92 15.50
C SER A 502 -20.50 4.68 14.87
N ASP A 503 -20.78 5.27 13.70
CA ASP A 503 -22.01 5.07 12.94
C ASP A 503 -22.11 3.63 12.42
N ALA A 504 -21.00 3.06 11.91
CA ALA A 504 -20.97 1.66 11.49
C ALA A 504 -21.29 0.69 12.65
N ILE A 505 -20.85 1.01 13.87
CA ILE A 505 -21.21 0.24 15.08
C ILE A 505 -22.69 0.47 15.42
N TYR A 506 -23.14 1.73 15.43
CA TYR A 506 -24.52 2.11 15.72
C TYR A 506 -25.54 1.49 14.76
N GLN A 507 -25.22 1.34 13.48
CA GLN A 507 -26.09 0.69 12.49
C GLN A 507 -26.09 -0.85 12.62
N TYR A 508 -24.96 -1.44 12.98
CA TYR A 508 -24.82 -2.89 13.11
C TYR A 508 -25.61 -3.44 14.31
N VAL A 509 -25.50 -2.81 15.49
CA VAL A 509 -26.02 -3.34 16.76
C VAL A 509 -27.55 -3.51 16.79
N PRO A 510 -28.38 -2.58 16.29
CA PRO A 510 -29.85 -2.74 16.32
C PRO A 510 -30.37 -3.84 15.39
N THR A 511 -29.64 -4.16 14.32
CA THR A 511 -30.07 -5.09 13.28
C THR A 511 -29.45 -6.48 13.40
N ASN A 512 -28.50 -6.66 14.32
CA ASN A 512 -27.78 -7.91 14.56
C ASN A 512 -27.71 -8.21 16.06
N GLN A 513 -27.28 -9.42 16.41
CA GLN A 513 -26.90 -9.71 17.78
C GLN A 513 -25.61 -8.95 18.15
N ILE A 514 -25.45 -8.64 19.44
CA ILE A 514 -24.24 -8.01 19.98
C ILE A 514 -23.01 -8.77 19.45
N PRO A 515 -22.03 -8.07 18.84
CA PRO A 515 -20.88 -8.73 18.26
C PRO A 515 -20.00 -9.39 19.33
N GLU A 516 -19.39 -10.54 19.01
CA GLU A 516 -18.39 -11.21 19.84
C GLU A 516 -17.10 -10.38 19.96
N LYS A 517 -16.80 -9.58 18.93
CA LYS A 517 -15.68 -8.63 18.86
C LYS A 517 -15.90 -7.62 17.72
N ILE A 518 -15.22 -6.48 17.81
CA ILE A 518 -15.12 -5.49 16.74
C ILE A 518 -13.67 -5.47 16.24
N VAL A 519 -13.49 -5.52 14.91
CA VAL A 519 -12.17 -5.51 14.28
C VAL A 519 -12.07 -4.37 13.29
N ILE A 520 -11.10 -3.48 13.47
CA ILE A 520 -10.82 -2.37 12.56
C ILE A 520 -9.55 -2.67 11.77
N HIS A 521 -9.67 -2.79 10.45
CA HIS A 521 -8.54 -2.85 9.53
C HIS A 521 -8.20 -1.42 9.08
N PHE A 522 -7.04 -0.92 9.49
CA PHE A 522 -6.63 0.46 9.28
C PHE A 522 -5.36 0.55 8.42
N TYR A 523 -5.28 1.55 7.54
CA TYR A 523 -4.18 1.67 6.56
C TYR A 523 -2.88 2.30 7.13
N LYS A 524 -2.91 2.83 8.36
CA LYS A 524 -1.78 3.48 9.05
C LYS A 524 -1.83 3.17 10.55
N ASP A 525 -0.92 3.74 11.34
CA ASP A 525 -1.13 3.76 12.79
C ASP A 525 -2.30 4.68 13.14
N MET A 526 -3.28 4.11 13.85
CA MET A 526 -4.42 4.83 14.40
C MET A 526 -3.96 5.63 15.63
N LYS A 527 -4.35 6.91 15.69
CA LYS A 527 -4.07 7.80 16.83
C LYS A 527 -5.14 7.64 17.91
N ASP A 528 -4.80 8.00 19.14
CA ASP A 528 -5.74 7.97 20.27
C ASP A 528 -6.98 8.84 20.01
N GLU A 529 -6.81 10.00 19.38
CA GLU A 529 -7.91 10.87 18.97
C GLU A 529 -8.86 10.22 17.94
N GLU A 530 -8.37 9.26 17.14
CA GLU A 530 -9.18 8.53 16.15
C GLU A 530 -9.97 7.39 16.81
N ILE A 531 -9.45 6.77 17.87
CA ILE A 531 -10.08 5.62 18.55
C ILE A 531 -11.06 6.04 19.63
N GLN A 532 -10.83 7.19 20.29
CA GLN A 532 -11.65 7.65 21.41
C GLN A 532 -13.16 7.73 21.09
N PRO A 533 -13.61 8.28 19.94
CA PRO A 533 -15.04 8.30 19.61
C PRO A 533 -15.66 6.91 19.44
N VAL A 534 -14.85 5.92 19.04
CA VAL A 534 -15.28 4.52 18.89
C VAL A 534 -15.54 3.92 20.27
N LEU A 535 -14.62 4.16 21.22
CA LEU A 535 -14.77 3.70 22.61
C LEU A 535 -16.00 4.30 23.27
N GLU A 536 -16.21 5.62 23.13
CA GLU A 536 -17.39 6.30 23.66
C GLU A 536 -18.70 5.74 23.09
N MET A 537 -18.71 5.37 21.80
CA MET A 537 -19.87 4.73 21.17
C MET A 537 -20.10 3.31 21.70
N MET A 538 -19.04 2.52 21.85
CA MET A 538 -19.12 1.18 22.43
C MET A 538 -19.67 1.22 23.87
N ASP A 539 -19.21 2.18 24.67
CA ASP A 539 -19.68 2.40 26.05
C ASP A 539 -21.15 2.85 26.07
N LYS A 540 -21.53 3.78 25.20
CA LYS A 540 -22.93 4.25 25.06
C LYS A 540 -23.88 3.12 24.71
N LEU A 541 -23.44 2.19 23.85
CA LEU A 541 -24.19 1.00 23.44
C LEU A 541 -24.02 -0.19 24.41
N GLN A 542 -23.24 -0.02 25.49
CA GLN A 542 -22.95 -1.04 26.50
C GLN A 542 -22.42 -2.35 25.89
N LEU A 543 -21.53 -2.25 24.91
CA LEU A 543 -20.99 -3.42 24.20
C LEU A 543 -19.90 -4.11 25.05
N PRO A 544 -20.11 -5.36 25.52
CA PRO A 544 -19.15 -6.05 26.39
C PRO A 544 -17.98 -6.70 25.63
N CYS A 545 -17.84 -6.42 24.33
CA CYS A 545 -16.92 -7.12 23.43
C CYS A 545 -15.59 -6.38 23.24
N PRO A 546 -14.48 -7.10 23.00
CA PRO A 546 -13.18 -6.47 22.75
C PRO A 546 -13.11 -5.77 21.38
N LEU A 547 -12.36 -4.67 21.33
CA LEU A 547 -11.96 -3.97 20.11
C LEU A 547 -10.53 -4.35 19.71
N PHE A 548 -10.32 -4.71 18.45
CA PHE A 548 -8.99 -4.93 17.87
C PHE A 548 -8.75 -3.97 16.71
N VAL A 549 -7.56 -3.38 16.66
CA VAL A 549 -7.10 -2.54 15.57
C VAL A 549 -5.92 -3.22 14.87
N LEU A 550 -6.07 -3.50 13.58
CA LEU A 550 -5.04 -4.08 12.73
C LEU A 550 -4.56 -3.03 11.74
N ASN A 551 -3.33 -2.56 11.92
CA ASN A 551 -2.70 -1.66 10.98
C ASN A 551 -2.07 -2.49 9.86
N ILE A 552 -2.66 -2.41 8.66
CA ILE A 552 -2.28 -3.21 7.50
C ILE A 552 -1.54 -2.34 6.50
N ASN A 553 -0.22 -2.46 6.53
CA ASN A 553 0.65 -1.71 5.65
C ASN A 553 1.09 -2.56 4.46
N LYS A 554 0.98 -2.01 3.25
CA LYS A 554 1.65 -2.58 2.08
C LYS A 554 3.15 -2.49 2.34
N THR A 555 3.82 -3.62 2.56
CA THR A 555 5.28 -3.61 2.70
C THR A 555 5.87 -3.17 1.36
N LYS A 556 6.47 -1.99 1.37
CA LYS A 556 7.31 -1.53 0.26
C LYS A 556 8.63 -2.28 0.34
N SER A 557 9.37 -2.33 -0.76
CA SER A 557 10.69 -2.96 -0.84
C SER A 557 11.76 -2.34 0.08
N GLN A 558 11.39 -1.48 1.02
CA GLN A 558 12.29 -0.64 1.83
C GLN A 558 12.38 -1.09 3.29
N ASP A 559 11.65 -2.13 3.71
CA ASP A 559 11.60 -2.61 5.11
C ASP A 559 12.03 -4.08 5.21
N ILE A 560 11.95 -4.65 6.42
CA ILE A 560 12.18 -6.08 6.68
C ILE A 560 11.28 -6.96 5.81
N ILE A 561 11.87 -7.97 5.16
CA ILE A 561 11.19 -9.05 4.44
C ILE A 561 11.89 -10.38 4.73
N ALA A 562 11.26 -11.50 4.36
CA ALA A 562 11.90 -12.81 4.40
C ALA A 562 11.95 -13.48 3.03
N PHE A 563 12.98 -14.28 2.81
CA PHE A 563 13.18 -15.13 1.64
C PHE A 563 13.14 -16.60 2.07
N ASP A 564 12.55 -17.47 1.24
CA ASP A 564 12.68 -18.92 1.39
C ASP A 564 13.80 -19.43 0.47
N GLN A 565 14.96 -19.75 1.03
CA GLN A 565 16.09 -20.25 0.25
C GLN A 565 15.84 -21.66 -0.31
N ASN A 566 14.91 -22.41 0.28
CA ASN A 566 14.57 -23.78 -0.13
C ASN A 566 13.41 -23.85 -1.15
N TRP A 567 13.24 -22.82 -1.97
CA TRP A 567 12.19 -22.75 -2.99
C TRP A 567 12.73 -22.51 -4.39
N ASN A 568 13.33 -23.52 -5.01
CA ASN A 568 13.66 -23.59 -6.45
C ASN A 568 14.30 -22.31 -7.06
N GLY A 569 15.05 -21.54 -6.26
CA GLY A 569 15.60 -20.24 -6.67
C GLY A 569 14.58 -19.09 -6.84
N GLU A 570 13.28 -19.31 -6.58
CA GLU A 570 12.24 -18.28 -6.67
C GLU A 570 12.07 -17.45 -5.38
N LEU A 571 12.58 -17.93 -4.25
CA LEU A 571 12.75 -17.20 -2.98
C LEU A 571 11.48 -16.72 -2.25
N ILE A 572 10.30 -16.84 -2.86
CA ILE A 572 9.03 -16.39 -2.26
C ILE A 572 8.55 -17.38 -1.18
N PRO A 573 8.31 -16.95 0.08
CA PRO A 573 7.76 -17.84 1.12
C PRO A 573 6.35 -18.35 0.81
N MET A 574 5.96 -19.46 1.45
CA MET A 574 4.67 -20.11 1.28
C MET A 574 3.52 -19.18 1.69
N SER A 575 2.43 -19.20 0.92
CA SER A 575 1.21 -18.45 1.22
C SER A 575 0.65 -18.87 2.58
N GLY A 576 0.28 -17.88 3.40
CA GLY A 576 -0.29 -18.11 4.72
C GLY A 576 0.74 -18.18 5.84
N THR A 577 2.04 -18.17 5.49
CA THR A 577 3.11 -17.97 6.46
C THR A 577 3.02 -16.55 7.03
N TYR A 578 3.09 -16.45 8.35
CA TYR A 578 3.31 -15.18 9.04
C TYR A 578 4.54 -15.27 9.95
N ILE A 579 5.26 -14.15 10.07
CA ILE A 579 6.51 -14.07 10.85
C ILE A 579 6.42 -12.91 11.83
N ASN A 580 6.60 -13.17 13.12
CA ASN A 580 6.68 -12.12 14.14
C ASN A 580 8.00 -11.33 14.00
N ILE A 581 7.87 -10.04 13.72
CA ILE A 581 8.96 -9.08 13.55
C ILE A 581 8.93 -7.98 14.62
N GLY A 582 8.11 -8.14 15.65
CA GLY A 582 8.04 -7.24 16.80
C GLY A 582 8.99 -7.68 17.91
N PRO A 583 9.49 -6.73 18.71
CA PRO A 583 10.10 -7.05 19.99
C PRO A 583 9.07 -7.70 20.93
N LYS A 584 9.54 -8.29 22.02
CA LYS A 584 8.68 -8.93 23.02
C LYS A 584 7.59 -7.97 23.52
N GLY A 585 6.33 -8.41 23.49
CA GLY A 585 5.16 -7.59 23.87
C GLY A 585 4.54 -6.78 22.73
N GLU A 586 5.15 -6.77 21.55
CA GLU A 586 4.57 -6.16 20.35
C GLU A 586 4.07 -7.20 19.35
N TYR A 587 2.91 -6.93 18.75
CA TYR A 587 2.23 -7.83 17.82
C TYR A 587 2.42 -7.35 16.38
N LYS A 588 3.67 -7.39 15.89
CA LYS A 588 4.03 -6.98 14.53
C LYS A 588 4.38 -8.19 13.68
N TYR A 589 3.77 -8.33 12.51
CA TYR A 589 3.94 -9.51 11.66
C TYR A 589 4.21 -9.16 10.20
N LEU A 590 5.01 -9.97 9.51
CA LEU A 590 4.93 -10.12 8.06
C LEU A 590 3.88 -11.20 7.75
N LEU A 591 3.01 -10.98 6.77
CA LEU A 591 2.07 -11.98 6.27
C LEU A 591 2.26 -12.17 4.76
N PHE A 592 2.54 -13.41 4.34
CA PHE A 592 2.76 -13.76 2.95
C PHE A 592 1.46 -14.19 2.27
N ASN A 593 0.90 -13.29 1.45
CA ASN A 593 -0.32 -13.52 0.68
C ASN A 593 0.03 -13.72 -0.80
N ASN A 594 0.10 -14.97 -1.25
CA ASN A 594 0.50 -15.31 -2.62
C ASN A 594 -0.15 -16.62 -3.08
N LEU A 595 0.32 -17.16 -4.22
CA LEU A 595 -0.21 -18.40 -4.83
C LEU A 595 0.74 -19.61 -4.69
N ARG A 596 1.69 -19.57 -3.75
CA ARG A 596 2.55 -20.71 -3.40
C ARG A 596 1.90 -21.51 -2.26
N TYR A 597 1.34 -22.66 -2.59
CA TYR A 597 0.75 -23.62 -1.66
C TYR A 597 1.61 -24.89 -1.55
N ASN A 598 1.29 -25.78 -0.60
CA ASN A 598 2.03 -27.03 -0.36
C ASN A 598 2.26 -27.90 -1.61
N ASN A 599 1.27 -27.97 -2.51
CA ASN A 599 1.32 -28.74 -3.74
C ASN A 599 1.83 -27.94 -4.96
N THR A 600 2.27 -26.70 -4.75
CA THR A 600 2.81 -25.87 -5.84
C THR A 600 4.16 -26.44 -6.23
N VAL A 601 4.30 -26.86 -7.48
CA VAL A 601 5.59 -27.30 -8.06
C VAL A 601 6.28 -26.14 -8.77
N LYS A 602 5.50 -25.29 -9.44
CA LYS A 602 5.95 -24.10 -10.15
C LYS A 602 5.03 -22.94 -9.83
N TYR A 603 5.60 -21.78 -9.53
CA TYR A 603 4.76 -20.62 -9.22
C TYR A 603 3.95 -20.18 -10.44
N PRO A 604 2.64 -19.90 -10.28
CA PRO A 604 1.79 -19.61 -11.43
C PRO A 604 2.26 -18.36 -12.19
N SER A 605 2.50 -18.49 -13.50
CA SER A 605 3.04 -17.41 -14.36
C SER A 605 2.15 -16.16 -14.46
N HIS A 606 0.88 -16.28 -14.08
CA HIS A 606 -0.09 -15.18 -14.07
C HIS A 606 -0.21 -14.50 -12.71
N SER A 607 0.50 -14.99 -11.70
CA SER A 607 0.53 -14.47 -10.35
C SER A 607 1.56 -13.35 -10.22
N SER A 608 1.28 -12.39 -9.34
CA SER A 608 2.28 -11.40 -8.94
C SER A 608 3.21 -11.99 -7.89
N TYR A 609 4.51 -11.72 -7.98
CA TYR A 609 5.50 -12.00 -6.93
C TYR A 609 5.44 -10.96 -5.80
N SER A 610 4.27 -10.71 -5.22
CA SER A 610 4.07 -9.64 -4.25
C SER A 610 4.93 -9.84 -2.98
N PHE A 611 5.40 -8.72 -2.42
CA PHE A 611 6.05 -8.73 -1.10
C PHE A 611 4.99 -8.97 -0.02
N PRO A 612 5.37 -9.48 1.17
CA PRO A 612 4.43 -9.66 2.28
C PRO A 612 3.75 -8.35 2.63
N ILE A 613 2.63 -8.40 3.34
CA ILE A 613 2.07 -7.22 4.01
C ILE A 613 2.56 -7.19 5.46
N LYS A 614 2.64 -6.00 6.03
CA LYS A 614 3.05 -5.80 7.43
C LYS A 614 1.81 -5.51 8.25
N LEU A 615 1.64 -6.29 9.31
CA LEU A 615 0.55 -6.17 10.27
C LEU A 615 1.11 -5.62 11.58
N LYS A 616 0.35 -4.75 12.24
CA LYS A 616 0.51 -4.45 13.67
C LYS A 616 -0.86 -4.56 14.30
N ILE A 617 -0.96 -5.38 15.34
CA ILE A 617 -2.20 -5.62 16.07
C ILE A 617 -2.11 -4.88 17.40
N SER A 618 -3.17 -4.15 17.74
CA SER A 618 -3.31 -3.44 18.99
C SER A 618 -4.75 -3.54 19.50
N SER A 619 -4.93 -3.34 20.80
CA SER A 619 -6.24 -3.23 21.44
C SER A 619 -6.16 -2.15 22.52
N PRO A 620 -7.22 -1.35 22.71
CA PRO A 620 -7.35 -0.47 23.87
C PRO A 620 -7.40 -1.25 25.20
N THR A 621 -7.71 -2.55 25.15
CA THR A 621 -7.68 -3.48 26.29
C THR A 621 -6.50 -4.44 26.11
N PRO A 622 -5.33 -4.16 26.71
CA PRO A 622 -4.12 -4.96 26.49
C PRO A 622 -4.30 -6.46 26.76
N GLU A 623 -5.15 -6.81 27.72
CA GLU A 623 -5.44 -8.19 28.11
C GLU A 623 -6.06 -9.00 26.96
N ALA A 624 -6.79 -8.34 26.05
CA ALA A 624 -7.38 -8.97 24.87
C ALA A 624 -6.32 -9.52 23.89
N LEU A 625 -5.07 -9.05 23.98
CA LEU A 625 -3.96 -9.51 23.15
C LEU A 625 -3.21 -10.71 23.73
N ASN A 626 -3.47 -11.08 25.00
CA ASN A 626 -2.77 -12.18 25.67
C ASN A 626 -3.13 -13.57 25.08
N ASP A 627 -4.26 -13.68 24.36
CA ASP A 627 -4.63 -14.92 23.68
C ASP A 627 -3.95 -15.05 22.30
N SER A 628 -2.87 -15.83 22.25
CA SER A 628 -2.17 -16.18 21.01
C SER A 628 -3.08 -16.81 19.94
N LYS A 629 -4.15 -17.53 20.32
CA LYS A 629 -5.13 -18.07 19.35
C LYS A 629 -5.97 -16.97 18.74
N MET A 630 -6.36 -15.95 19.52
CA MET A 630 -7.04 -14.76 19.00
C MET A 630 -6.13 -14.02 18.01
N ILE A 631 -4.86 -13.81 18.35
CA ILE A 631 -3.89 -13.16 17.45
C ILE A 631 -3.78 -13.92 16.12
N ARG A 632 -3.64 -15.25 16.16
CA ARG A 632 -3.65 -16.08 14.94
C ARG A 632 -4.93 -15.90 14.14
N LYS A 633 -6.11 -15.94 14.77
CA LYS A 633 -7.41 -15.73 14.10
C LYS A 633 -7.54 -14.36 13.43
N LEU A 634 -6.96 -13.32 14.03
CA LEU A 634 -6.94 -11.97 13.45
C LEU A 634 -6.04 -11.92 12.19
N ILE A 635 -4.89 -12.59 12.22
CA ILE A 635 -4.01 -12.73 11.03
C ILE A 635 -4.71 -13.57 9.94
N GLU A 636 -5.37 -14.67 10.32
CA GLU A 636 -6.17 -15.51 9.42
C GLU A 636 -7.29 -14.71 8.76
N GLN A 637 -7.97 -13.84 9.51
CA GLN A 637 -9.00 -12.95 8.95
C GLN A 637 -8.39 -12.03 7.88
N VAL A 638 -7.25 -11.37 8.13
CA VAL A 638 -6.58 -10.55 7.12
C VAL A 638 -6.22 -11.37 5.87
N TYR A 639 -5.70 -12.58 6.07
CA TYR A 639 -5.34 -13.51 5.00
C TYR A 639 -6.55 -13.89 4.14
N GLN A 640 -7.67 -14.23 4.77
CA GLN A 640 -8.92 -14.60 4.11
C GLN A 640 -9.51 -13.42 3.32
N PHE A 641 -9.59 -12.23 3.90
CA PHE A 641 -10.12 -11.05 3.22
C PHE A 641 -9.28 -10.61 2.00
N SER A 642 -8.04 -11.08 1.83
CA SER A 642 -7.25 -10.89 0.60
C SER A 642 -7.74 -11.72 -0.61
N ARG A 643 -8.63 -12.70 -0.37
CA ARG A 643 -9.18 -13.61 -1.38
C ARG A 643 -10.54 -13.20 -1.91
N LEU A 644 -11.14 -12.14 -1.38
CA LEU A 644 -12.47 -11.67 -1.72
C LEU A 644 -12.46 -10.53 -2.76
N TYR A 645 -11.37 -10.37 -3.50
CA TYR A 645 -11.22 -9.28 -4.45
C TYR A 645 -12.05 -9.52 -5.73
N TRP A 646 -13.23 -8.92 -5.80
CA TRP A 646 -14.20 -9.11 -6.90
C TRP A 646 -14.03 -8.13 -8.07
N LYS A 647 -12.98 -7.31 -8.07
CA LYS A 647 -12.61 -6.51 -9.26
C LYS A 647 -11.78 -7.31 -10.26
N SER A 648 -11.14 -8.40 -9.84
CA SER A 648 -10.40 -9.27 -10.74
C SER A 648 -10.27 -10.69 -10.20
N LEU A 649 -10.28 -11.66 -11.10
CA LEU A 649 -9.96 -13.07 -10.79
C LEU A 649 -8.51 -13.30 -10.36
N ARG A 650 -7.62 -12.30 -10.48
CA ARG A 650 -6.26 -12.37 -9.95
C ARG A 650 -6.26 -12.01 -8.46
N GLN A 651 -5.80 -12.95 -7.62
CA GLN A 651 -5.65 -12.73 -6.19
C GLN A 651 -4.75 -11.51 -5.89
N GLN A 652 -5.16 -10.74 -4.88
CA GLN A 652 -4.40 -9.61 -4.36
C GLN A 652 -3.69 -10.02 -3.06
N ASN A 653 -2.56 -9.36 -2.75
CA ASN A 653 -1.87 -9.58 -1.47
C ASN A 653 -2.45 -8.73 -0.32
N VAL A 654 -3.31 -7.75 -0.61
CA VAL A 654 -3.92 -6.83 0.37
C VAL A 654 -5.41 -7.15 0.51
N PRO A 655 -5.97 -7.17 1.73
CA PRO A 655 -7.40 -7.46 1.96
C PRO A 655 -8.34 -6.41 1.35
N ILE A 656 -9.55 -6.86 1.00
CA ILE A 656 -10.61 -5.97 0.48
C ILE A 656 -11.01 -4.87 1.47
N THR A 657 -10.86 -5.12 2.77
CA THR A 657 -11.07 -4.15 3.85
C THR A 657 -10.14 -2.94 3.77
N ILE A 658 -9.08 -3.00 2.97
CA ILE A 658 -8.21 -1.86 2.67
C ILE A 658 -8.39 -1.43 1.21
N LYS A 659 -8.53 -2.41 0.31
CA LYS A 659 -8.58 -2.15 -1.14
C LYS A 659 -9.86 -1.46 -1.62
N TYR A 660 -11.03 -1.87 -1.12
CA TYR A 660 -12.29 -1.24 -1.51
C TYR A 660 -12.40 0.20 -0.98
N PRO A 661 -12.07 0.47 0.30
CA PRO A 661 -11.98 1.84 0.77
C PRO A 661 -10.99 2.71 -0.01
N GLU A 662 -9.81 2.17 -0.38
CA GLU A 662 -8.82 2.87 -1.20
C GLU A 662 -9.40 3.27 -2.57
N MET A 663 -10.19 2.40 -3.21
CA MET A 663 -10.82 2.69 -4.50
C MET A 663 -11.87 3.80 -4.41
N VAL A 664 -12.73 3.77 -3.40
CA VAL A 664 -13.72 4.84 -3.21
C VAL A 664 -13.02 6.16 -2.90
N ALA A 665 -12.03 6.14 -2.02
CA ALA A 665 -11.23 7.33 -1.69
C ALA A 665 -10.44 7.87 -2.89
N GLU A 666 -10.15 7.04 -3.89
CA GLU A 666 -9.58 7.50 -5.16
C GLU A 666 -10.65 8.13 -6.07
N ILE A 667 -11.85 7.55 -6.18
CA ILE A 667 -12.85 7.96 -7.17
C ILE A 667 -13.69 9.16 -6.69
N ALA A 668 -14.28 9.06 -5.50
CA ALA A 668 -15.27 10.01 -5.00
C ALA A 668 -14.78 11.46 -4.80
N PRO A 669 -13.48 11.77 -4.53
CA PRO A 669 -13.03 13.17 -4.43
C PRO A 669 -13.12 13.94 -5.75
N ARG A 670 -13.31 13.24 -6.87
CA ARG A 670 -13.43 13.81 -8.21
C ARG A 670 -14.88 14.00 -8.64
N PHE A 671 -15.83 13.66 -7.77
CA PHE A 671 -17.24 13.99 -7.93
C PHE A 671 -17.44 15.47 -7.64
N GLU A 672 -18.27 16.13 -8.44
CA GLU A 672 -18.58 17.55 -8.29
C GLU A 672 -19.30 17.83 -6.97
N SER A 673 -20.20 16.94 -6.55
CA SER A 673 -20.93 17.03 -5.28
C SER A 673 -20.03 16.82 -4.06
N LYS A 674 -18.91 16.12 -4.23
CA LYS A 674 -18.02 15.61 -3.16
C LYS A 674 -18.72 14.66 -2.17
N GLU A 675 -19.86 14.12 -2.55
CA GLU A 675 -20.66 13.19 -1.75
C GLU A 675 -21.03 11.96 -2.58
N ILE A 676 -21.40 10.87 -1.91
CA ILE A 676 -21.90 9.65 -2.54
C ILE A 676 -23.39 9.55 -2.20
N PRO A 677 -24.30 9.46 -3.18
CA PRO A 677 -25.73 9.32 -2.91
C PRO A 677 -26.02 8.02 -2.14
N PRO A 678 -27.12 7.94 -1.36
CA PRO A 678 -27.44 6.77 -0.53
C PRO A 678 -27.35 5.43 -1.27
N PHE A 679 -27.90 5.34 -2.48
CA PHE A 679 -27.79 4.15 -3.35
C PHE A 679 -26.33 3.70 -3.61
N GLY A 680 -25.40 4.66 -3.68
CA GLY A 680 -23.98 4.39 -3.85
C GLY A 680 -23.28 3.90 -2.59
N GLN A 681 -23.84 4.08 -1.40
CA GLN A 681 -23.24 3.64 -0.12
C GLN A 681 -23.54 2.16 0.17
N GLU A 682 -24.58 1.61 -0.47
CA GLU A 682 -25.03 0.23 -0.32
C GLU A 682 -24.61 -0.68 -1.49
N THR A 683 -23.89 -0.14 -2.48
CA THR A 683 -23.52 -0.88 -3.70
C THR A 683 -22.02 -0.81 -4.00
N LEU A 684 -21.50 -1.85 -4.65
CA LEU A 684 -20.08 -1.95 -5.03
C LEU A 684 -19.78 -1.26 -6.39
N TRP A 685 -20.41 -0.11 -6.67
CA TRP A 685 -20.35 0.62 -7.96
C TRP A 685 -18.92 1.02 -8.41
N PHE A 686 -17.98 1.07 -7.46
CA PHE A 686 -16.59 1.49 -7.65
C PHE A 686 -15.67 0.37 -8.21
N LEU A 687 -16.15 -0.88 -8.27
CA LEU A 687 -15.38 -2.01 -8.80
C LEU A 687 -14.96 -1.82 -10.25
#